data_AF-A0A9Q8HUI3-F1
#
_entry.id   AF-A0A9Q8HUI3-F1
#
_cell.length_a   1.000
_cell.length_b   1.000
_cell.length_c   1.000
_cell.angle_alpha   90.00
_cell.angle_beta   90.00
_cell.angle_gamma   90.00
#
_symmetry.space_group_name_H-M   'P 1'
#
loop_
_entity.id
_entity.type
_entity.pdbx_description
1 polymer ?
#
loop_
_entity_poly.entity_id
_entity_poly.type
_entity_poly.pdbx_seq_one_letter_code
_entity_poly.pdbx_strand_id
1 'polypeptide(L)'
;MHSARPPILQTASFWILLAFIAFLLLPSKALDYGLFDSTSDEILAAMGWSSVNLSWLWFLPLIAMWGIQKLTLPAGQRQKIGLMLVAATALFVLLSAMFFRVSLGYSTIILMISLTALATLYLAKLKVMQGDQFIIASLISIVLLIFFFIVYPTIAIFISMFYDGDVFAPEQVVRILGQSYIIRVIGNSLFLSAFVGILSTVFGLAFALYTTRIARKTAFIGKIFSILPIVTPPFVVGLGVTLMLGRSGYVTEFLDTYLGFTNHNWLYGFNGIAIAQILAFAPISFMILDGALKSIHPSIEEASYTLRANRYQTFYNIIFPLLRPALANSFLIVFIQSLADFSNPLVLGGSFDVIATQIYFYIAGSQLDYASASTLGSILLIFSLAIFIIQYIWIGNRSYVTVSGKSYRGDVQELPPMLRNVIIVMLAGWVLFNIALYGSIFYGSFTVNWGVDYSFTFNNYIMMFGQGFSEGAWPSLINTLIYAGIAAPLTALFGLLIAYIVVRKDFQGKKTLEFLTMLCFAVPGTVAGVSYILAFNNAPLYITGTGIIIIISMVMRDLPIGMRAAIAGLGQLDKSLDEASLSLKAGSLKTILFIVFPLLKPALLSALVTSFVRAMTTVSAIIFLVTADTRVATAYILNRVEDGEYGVAIAYGSVLIVVMMAIILLFDWIVGDTRISRSKAKKMQ
;
A
#
# COMPACT_ATOMS: atom_id res chain seq x y z
N MET A 1 43.20 31.01 -5.80
CA MET A 1 41.99 30.61 -5.04
C MET A 1 40.78 31.29 -5.67
N HIS A 2 40.32 30.82 -6.85
CA HIS A 2 39.06 31.32 -7.41
C HIS A 2 37.92 30.63 -6.66
N SER A 3 37.18 31.39 -5.84
CA SER A 3 35.91 30.94 -5.31
C SER A 3 34.97 30.70 -6.49
N ALA A 4 34.88 29.45 -6.96
CA ALA A 4 33.88 29.07 -7.93
C ALA A 4 32.52 29.51 -7.37
N ARG A 5 31.80 30.35 -8.12
CA ARG A 5 30.46 30.78 -7.72
C ARG A 5 29.64 29.52 -7.43
N PRO A 6 28.87 29.48 -6.33
CA PRO A 6 28.04 28.33 -6.06
C PRO A 6 27.13 28.05 -7.27
N PRO A 7 26.85 26.78 -7.59
CA PRO A 7 25.90 26.41 -8.63
C PRO A 7 24.62 27.23 -8.51
N ILE A 8 24.02 27.63 -9.64
CA ILE A 8 22.84 28.53 -9.67
C ILE A 8 21.72 28.00 -8.76
N LEU A 9 21.50 26.68 -8.76
CA LEU A 9 20.52 25.97 -7.92
C LEU A 9 20.77 26.08 -6.40
N GLN A 10 21.98 26.46 -5.98
CA GLN A 10 22.36 26.64 -4.58
C GLN A 10 22.17 28.09 -4.08
N THR A 11 21.64 28.97 -4.93
CA THR A 11 21.37 30.37 -4.58
C THR A 11 19.90 30.56 -4.23
N ALA A 12 19.63 31.22 -3.10
CA ALA A 12 18.26 31.50 -2.69
C ALA A 12 17.56 32.48 -3.66
N SER A 13 18.31 33.38 -4.30
CA SER A 13 17.82 34.27 -5.36
C SER A 13 17.23 33.52 -6.55
N PHE A 14 17.80 32.37 -6.94
CA PHE A 14 17.28 31.57 -8.05
C PHE A 14 15.87 31.06 -7.75
N TRP A 15 15.65 30.45 -6.58
CA TRP A 15 14.36 29.89 -6.19
C TRP A 15 13.28 30.96 -6.00
N ILE A 16 13.68 32.14 -5.50
CA ILE A 16 12.80 33.30 -5.41
C ILE A 16 12.39 33.78 -6.81
N LEU A 17 13.35 33.95 -7.71
CA LEU A 17 13.08 34.37 -9.09
C LEU A 17 12.20 33.36 -9.83
N LEU A 18 12.48 32.06 -9.65
CA LEU A 18 11.68 30.98 -10.25
C LEU A 18 10.22 31.05 -9.81
N ALA A 19 9.95 31.31 -8.53
CA ALA A 19 8.59 31.47 -8.03
C ALA A 19 7.89 32.72 -8.60
N PHE A 20 8.60 33.84 -8.77
CA PHE A 20 8.05 35.02 -9.43
C PHE A 20 7.77 34.80 -10.92
N ILE A 21 8.66 34.12 -11.63
CA ILE A 21 8.45 33.74 -13.02
C ILE A 21 7.23 32.83 -13.13
N ALA A 22 7.07 31.87 -12.23
CA ALA A 22 5.90 31.01 -12.18
C ALA A 22 4.60 31.80 -11.92
N PHE A 23 4.63 32.78 -11.02
CA PHE A 23 3.48 33.66 -10.80
C PHE A 23 3.07 34.45 -12.05
N LEU A 24 4.05 34.84 -12.88
CA LEU A 24 3.81 35.57 -14.12
C LEU A 24 3.32 34.68 -15.27
N LEU A 25 3.81 33.44 -15.36
CA LEU A 25 3.61 32.55 -16.51
C LEU A 25 2.53 31.49 -16.30
N LEU A 26 2.15 31.17 -15.06
CA LEU A 26 1.23 30.08 -14.76
C LEU A 26 0.03 30.55 -13.92
N PRO A 27 -1.14 29.88 -14.09
CA PRO A 27 -2.31 30.12 -13.25
C PRO A 27 -2.00 29.95 -11.76
N SER A 28 -2.42 30.92 -10.95
CA SER A 28 -2.29 30.87 -9.48
C SER A 28 -3.50 30.24 -8.82
N LYS A 29 -4.66 30.26 -9.48
CA LYS A 29 -5.84 29.49 -9.10
C LYS A 29 -5.93 28.23 -9.95
N ALA A 30 -6.55 27.18 -9.41
CA ALA A 30 -6.80 25.96 -10.17
C ALA A 30 -7.73 26.24 -11.35
N LEU A 31 -7.54 25.48 -12.43
CA LEU A 31 -8.40 25.47 -13.61
C LEU A 31 -9.30 24.25 -13.54
N ASP A 32 -10.58 24.41 -13.85
CA ASP A 32 -11.56 23.31 -13.77
C ASP A 32 -11.31 22.22 -14.82
N TYR A 33 -10.84 22.62 -16.02
CA TYR A 33 -10.55 21.72 -17.15
C TYR A 33 -9.04 21.54 -17.40
N GLY A 34 -8.18 22.04 -16.51
CA GLY A 34 -6.73 21.96 -16.69
C GLY A 34 -6.20 22.85 -17.83
N LEU A 35 -4.88 22.84 -18.04
CA LEU A 35 -4.22 23.85 -18.87
C LEU A 35 -4.47 23.71 -20.37
N PHE A 36 -4.86 22.53 -20.84
CA PHE A 36 -5.04 22.24 -22.28
C PHE A 36 -6.49 22.35 -22.75
N ASP A 37 -7.46 22.14 -21.86
CA ASP A 37 -8.89 22.18 -22.20
C ASP A 37 -9.59 23.45 -21.70
N SER A 38 -8.92 24.27 -20.87
CA SER A 38 -9.47 25.56 -20.44
C SER A 38 -9.38 26.61 -21.53
N THR A 39 -10.37 27.49 -21.56
CA THR A 39 -10.41 28.63 -22.49
C THR A 39 -9.37 29.70 -22.13
N SER A 40 -9.00 30.54 -23.10
CA SER A 40 -8.07 31.66 -22.87
C SER A 40 -8.54 32.61 -21.77
N ASP A 41 -9.85 32.84 -21.66
CA ASP A 41 -10.44 33.72 -20.65
C ASP A 41 -10.37 33.11 -19.24
N GLU A 42 -10.61 31.80 -19.11
CA GLU A 42 -10.44 31.07 -17.85
C GLU A 42 -8.98 31.08 -17.38
N ILE A 43 -8.05 30.85 -18.31
CA ILE A 43 -6.61 30.92 -18.03
C ILE A 43 -6.24 32.31 -17.52
N LEU A 44 -6.69 33.37 -18.20
CA LEU A 44 -6.41 34.76 -17.81
C LEU A 44 -7.03 35.09 -16.45
N ALA A 45 -8.27 34.68 -16.19
CA ALA A 45 -8.93 34.86 -14.90
C ALA A 45 -8.22 34.12 -13.75
N ALA A 46 -7.60 32.97 -14.05
CA ALA A 46 -6.85 32.18 -13.09
C ALA A 46 -5.41 32.69 -12.85
N MET A 47 -4.87 33.57 -13.71
CA MET A 47 -3.57 34.21 -13.50
C MET A 47 -3.59 35.07 -12.23
N GLY A 48 -2.58 34.92 -11.38
CA GLY A 48 -2.54 35.63 -10.10
C GLY A 48 -2.49 37.16 -10.25
N TRP A 49 -1.89 37.65 -11.33
CA TRP A 49 -1.69 39.08 -11.60
C TRP A 49 -2.83 39.74 -12.40
N SER A 50 -3.81 38.99 -12.91
CA SER A 50 -4.90 39.58 -13.71
C SER A 50 -5.83 40.48 -12.89
N SER A 51 -5.89 40.25 -11.58
CA SER A 51 -6.64 41.05 -10.62
C SER A 51 -5.89 41.14 -9.29
N VAL A 52 -6.19 42.16 -8.47
CA VAL A 52 -5.70 42.20 -7.09
C VAL A 52 -6.48 41.18 -6.28
N ASN A 53 -5.84 40.07 -5.94
CA ASN A 53 -6.46 38.92 -5.28
C ASN A 53 -5.51 38.30 -4.24
N LEU A 54 -6.02 37.27 -3.53
CA LEU A 54 -5.29 36.56 -2.47
C LEU A 54 -3.92 36.02 -2.90
N SER A 55 -3.74 35.66 -4.17
CA SER A 55 -2.47 35.11 -4.66
C SER A 55 -1.33 36.11 -4.60
N TRP A 56 -1.57 37.42 -4.66
CA TRP A 56 -0.52 38.41 -4.42
C TRP A 56 0.10 38.27 -3.03
N LEU A 57 -0.72 38.00 -2.01
CA LEU A 57 -0.26 37.81 -0.63
C LEU A 57 0.52 36.51 -0.46
N TRP A 58 0.34 35.52 -1.35
CA TRP A 58 1.12 34.28 -1.34
C TRP A 58 2.56 34.49 -1.81
N PHE A 59 2.78 35.36 -2.79
CA PHE A 59 4.09 35.59 -3.39
C PHE A 59 4.83 36.82 -2.82
N LEU A 60 4.13 37.79 -2.23
CA LEU A 60 4.74 39.00 -1.63
C LEU A 60 5.83 38.69 -0.57
N PRO A 61 5.69 37.66 0.31
CA PRO A 61 6.74 37.31 1.26
C PRO A 61 8.09 36.97 0.63
N LEU A 62 8.13 36.54 -0.64
CA LEU A 62 9.38 36.27 -1.36
C LEU A 62 10.26 37.52 -1.51
N ILE A 63 9.65 38.72 -1.59
CA ILE A 63 10.38 40.00 -1.59
C ILE A 63 11.09 40.19 -0.25
N ALA A 64 10.41 39.91 0.85
CA ALA A 64 11.00 39.97 2.18
C ALA A 64 12.13 38.93 2.34
N MET A 65 11.96 37.71 1.82
CA MET A 65 13.02 36.69 1.79
C MET A 65 14.26 37.14 0.99
N TRP A 66 14.06 37.86 -0.11
CA TRP A 66 15.15 38.44 -0.88
C TRP A 66 15.86 39.57 -0.11
N GLY A 67 15.10 40.45 0.56
CA GLY A 67 15.63 41.51 1.42
C GLY A 67 16.45 40.98 2.60
N ILE A 68 15.99 39.92 3.26
CA ILE A 68 16.69 39.25 4.38
C ILE A 68 18.09 38.78 3.97
N GLN A 69 18.30 38.40 2.70
CA GLN A 69 19.63 38.00 2.23
C GLN A 69 20.64 39.15 2.25
N LYS A 70 20.16 40.39 2.06
CA LYS A 70 20.99 41.60 2.01
C LYS A 70 21.20 42.25 3.39
N LEU A 71 20.41 41.91 4.39
CA LEU A 71 20.53 42.42 5.76
C LEU A 71 21.84 41.97 6.44
N THR A 72 22.49 42.87 7.18
CA THR A 72 23.73 42.64 7.95
C THR A 72 23.46 42.00 9.31
N LEU A 73 22.71 40.90 9.34
CA LEU A 73 22.43 40.12 10.56
C LEU A 73 23.47 39.01 10.77
N PRO A 74 23.70 38.57 12.03
CA PRO A 74 24.48 37.37 12.34
C PRO A 74 23.99 36.18 11.51
N ALA A 75 24.92 35.43 10.91
CA ALA A 75 24.59 34.41 9.91
C ALA A 75 23.56 33.38 10.40
N GLY A 76 23.67 32.91 11.65
CA GLY A 76 22.72 31.96 12.25
C GLY A 76 21.33 32.55 12.48
N GLN A 77 21.25 33.82 12.92
CA GLN A 77 19.97 34.49 13.14
C GLN A 77 19.25 34.76 11.82
N ARG A 78 19.99 35.15 10.78
CA ARG A 78 19.46 35.36 9.43
C ARG A 78 18.80 34.10 8.87
N GLN A 79 19.42 32.93 9.02
CA GLN A 79 18.83 31.68 8.51
C GLN A 79 17.61 31.24 9.32
N LYS A 80 17.60 31.46 10.65
CA LYS A 80 16.43 31.17 11.48
C LYS A 80 15.22 32.02 11.09
N ILE A 81 15.44 33.33 10.87
CA ILE A 81 14.39 34.24 10.41
C ILE A 81 13.90 33.83 9.02
N GLY A 82 14.82 33.52 8.09
CA GLY A 82 14.45 33.04 6.76
C GLY A 82 13.62 31.76 6.79
N LEU A 83 14.00 30.79 7.65
CA LEU A 83 13.27 29.54 7.83
C LEU A 83 11.87 29.78 8.44
N MET A 84 11.75 30.64 9.45
CA MET A 84 10.46 31.02 10.02
C MET A 84 9.56 31.68 8.97
N LEU A 85 10.11 32.57 8.14
CA LEU A 85 9.36 33.23 7.08
C LEU A 85 8.88 32.22 6.03
N VAL A 86 9.73 31.26 5.63
CA VAL A 86 9.35 30.18 4.71
C VAL A 86 8.20 29.34 5.28
N ALA A 87 8.31 28.92 6.54
CA ALA A 87 7.27 28.14 7.20
C ALA A 87 5.97 28.95 7.34
N ALA A 88 6.05 30.22 7.73
CA ALA A 88 4.91 31.12 7.84
C ALA A 88 4.23 31.35 6.49
N THR A 89 5.01 31.54 5.42
CA THR A 89 4.47 31.68 4.05
C THR A 89 3.78 30.40 3.60
N ALA A 90 4.42 29.23 3.75
CA ALA A 90 3.81 27.96 3.38
C ALA A 90 2.49 27.72 4.14
N LEU A 91 2.48 27.96 5.45
CA LEU A 91 1.28 27.82 6.28
C LEU A 91 0.20 28.84 5.89
N PHE A 92 0.58 30.10 5.65
CA PHE A 92 -0.35 31.15 5.24
C PHE A 92 -1.01 30.84 3.90
N VAL A 93 -0.25 30.35 2.91
CA VAL A 93 -0.80 29.93 1.60
C VAL A 93 -1.87 28.85 1.81
N LEU A 94 -1.57 27.81 2.59
CA LEU A 94 -2.49 26.69 2.82
C LEU A 94 -3.73 27.11 3.62
N LEU A 95 -3.54 27.80 4.75
CA LEU A 95 -4.64 28.23 5.62
C LEU A 95 -5.55 29.24 4.93
N SER A 96 -4.98 30.20 4.20
CA SER A 96 -5.77 31.19 3.47
C SER A 96 -6.52 30.56 2.30
N ALA A 97 -5.89 29.63 1.56
CA ALA A 97 -6.56 28.88 0.50
C ALA A 97 -7.73 28.03 1.04
N MET A 98 -7.56 27.36 2.19
CA MET A 98 -8.64 26.65 2.87
C MET A 98 -9.77 27.58 3.34
N PHE A 99 -9.42 28.67 4.02
CA PHE A 99 -10.40 29.59 4.60
C PHE A 99 -11.23 30.32 3.55
N PHE A 100 -10.59 30.81 2.49
CA PHE A 100 -11.27 31.50 1.38
C PHE A 100 -11.78 30.56 0.29
N ARG A 101 -11.69 29.24 0.49
CA ARG A 101 -12.09 28.20 -0.46
C ARG A 101 -11.50 28.41 -1.87
N VAL A 102 -10.22 28.79 -1.94
CA VAL A 102 -9.49 29.00 -3.21
C VAL A 102 -8.65 27.78 -3.53
N SER A 103 -8.91 27.14 -4.67
CA SER A 103 -8.09 26.03 -5.15
C SER A 103 -6.75 26.52 -5.71
N LEU A 104 -5.68 25.85 -5.30
CA LEU A 104 -4.30 26.17 -5.63
C LEU A 104 -3.96 25.80 -7.09
N GLY A 105 -3.46 26.76 -7.86
CA GLY A 105 -3.07 26.57 -9.27
C GLY A 105 -1.62 26.12 -9.48
N TYR A 106 -1.22 25.96 -10.73
CA TYR A 106 0.12 25.49 -11.12
C TYR A 106 1.27 26.36 -10.60
N SER A 107 1.10 27.69 -10.52
CA SER A 107 2.15 28.58 -9.99
C SER A 107 2.46 28.31 -8.52
N THR A 108 1.45 27.86 -7.75
CA THR A 108 1.58 27.55 -6.33
C THR A 108 2.37 26.26 -6.09
N ILE A 109 2.34 25.30 -7.03
CA ILE A 109 3.19 24.10 -6.98
C ILE A 109 4.66 24.53 -7.04
N ILE A 110 5.01 25.43 -7.95
CA ILE A 110 6.37 25.96 -8.07
C ILE A 110 6.73 26.80 -6.83
N LEU A 111 5.79 27.58 -6.29
CA LEU A 111 5.99 28.28 -5.02
C LEU A 111 6.36 27.30 -3.90
N MET A 112 5.62 26.20 -3.73
CA MET A 112 5.90 25.20 -2.70
C MET A 112 7.25 24.49 -2.90
N ILE A 113 7.63 24.22 -4.16
CA ILE A 113 8.97 23.69 -4.50
C ILE A 113 10.05 24.70 -4.12
N SER A 114 9.87 25.98 -4.47
CA SER A 114 10.81 27.05 -4.12
C SER A 114 10.93 27.25 -2.62
N LEU A 115 9.81 27.22 -1.87
CA LEU A 115 9.80 27.30 -0.41
C LEU A 115 10.55 26.10 0.20
N THR A 116 10.35 24.90 -0.32
CA THR A 116 11.07 23.68 0.11
C THR A 116 12.58 23.80 -0.16
N ALA A 117 12.97 24.32 -1.31
CA ALA A 117 14.37 24.56 -1.65
C ALA A 117 15.00 25.64 -0.76
N LEU A 118 14.28 26.73 -0.47
CA LEU A 118 14.73 27.78 0.45
C LEU A 118 14.89 27.23 1.87
N ALA A 119 13.93 26.46 2.38
CA ALA A 119 14.04 25.78 3.67
C ALA A 119 15.28 24.88 3.72
N THR A 120 15.53 24.12 2.65
CA THR A 120 16.71 23.26 2.51
C THR A 120 18.00 24.07 2.61
N LEU A 121 18.10 25.19 1.87
CA LEU A 121 19.28 26.05 1.89
C LEU A 121 19.52 26.69 3.26
N TYR A 122 18.46 27.13 3.95
CA TYR A 122 18.55 27.70 5.28
C TYR A 122 18.98 26.67 6.33
N LEU A 123 18.41 25.46 6.31
CA LEU A 123 18.77 24.36 7.20
C LEU A 123 20.19 23.86 6.94
N ALA A 124 20.61 23.75 5.68
CA ALA A 124 21.97 23.37 5.33
C ALA A 124 23.01 24.38 5.86
N LYS A 125 22.72 25.69 5.76
CA LYS A 125 23.57 26.76 6.32
C LYS A 125 23.60 26.76 7.85
N LEU A 126 22.57 26.24 8.51
CA LEU A 126 22.54 26.00 9.96
C LEU A 126 23.29 24.72 10.38
N LYS A 127 23.94 24.01 9.45
CA LYS A 127 24.67 22.75 9.65
C LYS A 127 23.80 21.60 10.18
N VAL A 128 22.48 21.67 9.97
CA VAL A 128 21.59 20.53 10.21
C VAL A 128 22.03 19.38 9.29
N MET A 129 22.08 18.15 9.79
CA MET A 129 22.53 16.98 9.02
C MET A 129 23.90 17.19 8.32
N GLN A 130 24.84 17.84 9.02
CA GLN A 130 26.17 18.19 8.49
C GLN A 130 26.14 19.12 7.26
N GLY A 131 25.00 19.75 6.97
CA GLY A 131 24.82 20.67 5.84
C GLY A 131 24.52 19.98 4.50
N ASP A 132 24.17 18.68 4.50
CA ASP A 132 23.86 17.96 3.29
C ASP A 132 22.50 18.37 2.71
N GLN A 133 22.54 19.19 1.65
CA GLN A 133 21.35 19.72 0.99
C GLN A 133 20.43 18.63 0.44
N PHE A 134 20.98 17.54 -0.11
CA PHE A 134 20.18 16.49 -0.71
C PHE A 134 19.39 15.71 0.35
N ILE A 135 20.02 15.39 1.47
CA ILE A 135 19.38 14.68 2.58
C ILE A 135 18.30 15.55 3.23
N ILE A 136 18.58 16.83 3.44
CA ILE A 136 17.60 17.77 3.99
C ILE A 136 16.41 17.92 3.04
N ALA A 137 16.65 18.14 1.74
CA ALA A 137 15.57 18.25 0.76
C ALA A 137 14.72 16.98 0.72
N SER A 138 15.36 15.80 0.69
CA SER A 138 14.66 14.51 0.70
C SER A 138 13.80 14.35 1.95
N LEU A 139 14.33 14.69 3.13
CA LEU A 139 13.60 14.62 4.40
C LEU A 139 12.37 15.55 4.39
N ILE A 140 12.52 16.81 3.96
CA ILE A 140 11.40 17.76 3.90
C ILE A 140 10.34 17.25 2.92
N SER A 141 10.75 16.83 1.71
CA SER A 141 9.82 16.29 0.71
C SER A 141 9.05 15.07 1.22
N ILE A 142 9.72 14.14 1.89
CA ILE A 142 9.08 12.96 2.49
C ILE A 142 8.08 13.39 3.57
N VAL A 143 8.48 14.29 4.47
CA VAL A 143 7.59 14.77 5.55
C VAL A 143 6.35 15.45 4.97
N LEU A 144 6.52 16.28 3.94
CA LEU A 144 5.40 16.93 3.25
C LEU A 144 4.50 15.91 2.55
N LEU A 145 5.07 14.93 1.84
CA LEU A 145 4.28 13.88 1.17
C LEU A 145 3.44 13.07 2.18
N ILE A 146 4.05 12.64 3.29
CA ILE A 146 3.32 11.93 4.35
C ILE A 146 2.28 12.84 4.99
N PHE A 147 2.61 14.10 5.25
CA PHE A 147 1.66 15.03 5.84
C PHE A 147 0.45 15.23 4.93
N PHE A 148 0.66 15.59 3.66
CA PHE A 148 -0.44 15.91 2.74
C PHE A 148 -1.25 14.70 2.32
N PHE A 149 -0.64 13.52 2.15
CA PHE A 149 -1.33 12.37 1.57
C PHE A 149 -1.66 11.26 2.57
N ILE A 150 -1.19 11.36 3.81
CA ILE A 150 -1.57 10.42 4.89
C ILE A 150 -2.25 11.17 6.02
N VAL A 151 -1.55 12.14 6.63
CA VAL A 151 -2.00 12.80 7.85
C VAL A 151 -3.21 13.70 7.59
N TYR A 152 -3.16 14.54 6.56
CA TYR A 152 -4.25 15.46 6.22
C TYR A 152 -5.56 14.73 5.86
N PRO A 153 -5.57 13.71 4.97
CA PRO A 153 -6.77 12.89 4.75
C PRO A 153 -7.29 12.24 6.03
N THR A 154 -6.39 11.66 6.82
CA THR A 154 -6.76 11.05 8.11
C THR A 154 -7.43 12.07 9.04
N ILE A 155 -6.96 13.32 9.08
CA ILE A 155 -7.60 14.38 9.86
C ILE A 155 -8.95 14.75 9.23
N ALA A 156 -9.05 14.84 7.91
CA ALA A 156 -10.28 15.22 7.20
C ALA A 156 -11.45 14.29 7.52
N ILE A 157 -11.22 12.97 7.60
CA ILE A 157 -12.29 12.02 7.97
C ILE A 157 -12.74 12.19 9.44
N PHE A 158 -11.81 12.47 10.37
CA PHE A 158 -12.17 12.78 11.75
C PHE A 158 -12.90 14.10 11.93
N ILE A 159 -12.62 15.10 11.08
CA ILE A 159 -13.39 16.35 11.11
C ILE A 159 -14.79 16.09 10.57
N SER A 160 -14.89 15.43 9.41
CA SER A 160 -16.17 15.21 8.73
C SER A 160 -17.20 14.42 9.55
N MET A 161 -16.78 13.55 10.48
CA MET A 161 -17.74 12.86 11.37
C MET A 161 -18.48 13.79 12.35
N PHE A 162 -17.98 15.00 12.62
CA PHE A 162 -18.62 15.96 13.52
C PHE A 162 -19.39 17.08 12.80
N TYR A 163 -19.45 17.05 11.47
CA TYR A 163 -20.14 18.06 10.69
C TYR A 163 -21.26 17.43 9.84
N ASP A 164 -22.38 18.13 9.74
CA ASP A 164 -23.44 17.89 8.77
C ASP A 164 -23.47 19.10 7.82
N GLY A 165 -22.91 18.93 6.63
CA GLY A 165 -22.57 20.06 5.76
C GLY A 165 -21.61 21.04 6.45
N ASP A 166 -22.05 22.29 6.62
CA ASP A 166 -21.27 23.34 7.30
C ASP A 166 -21.61 23.46 8.81
N VAL A 167 -22.53 22.65 9.35
CA VAL A 167 -22.99 22.72 10.75
C VAL A 167 -22.23 21.73 11.62
N PHE A 168 -21.65 22.19 12.73
CA PHE A 168 -21.03 21.33 13.74
C PHE A 168 -22.12 20.60 14.55
N ALA A 169 -22.22 19.29 14.37
CA ALA A 169 -23.27 18.43 14.93
C ALA A 169 -22.68 17.17 15.59
N PRO A 170 -21.93 17.28 16.71
CA PRO A 170 -21.24 16.15 17.32
C PRO A 170 -22.17 15.04 17.84
N GLU A 171 -23.42 15.36 18.16
CA GLU A 171 -24.43 14.40 18.58
C GLU A 171 -24.75 13.34 17.51
N GLN A 172 -24.51 13.64 16.22
CA GLN A 172 -24.76 12.70 15.13
C GLN A 172 -23.91 11.44 15.27
N VAL A 173 -22.67 11.57 15.76
CA VAL A 173 -21.76 10.44 15.98
C VAL A 173 -22.40 9.47 16.97
N VAL A 174 -22.87 9.97 18.11
CA VAL A 174 -23.51 9.15 19.13
C VAL A 174 -24.80 8.53 18.59
N ARG A 175 -25.58 9.28 17.81
CA ARG A 175 -26.80 8.79 17.18
C ARG A 175 -26.53 7.65 16.19
N ILE A 176 -25.52 7.77 15.34
CA ILE A 176 -25.12 6.75 14.36
C ILE A 176 -24.63 5.50 15.08
N LEU A 177 -23.78 5.66 16.10
CA LEU A 177 -23.24 4.53 16.88
C LEU A 177 -24.27 3.87 17.78
N GLY A 178 -25.32 4.59 18.19
CA GLY A 178 -26.44 4.06 18.94
C GLY A 178 -27.35 3.15 18.10
N GLN A 179 -27.24 3.15 16.76
CA GLN A 179 -28.07 2.31 15.91
C GLN A 179 -27.70 0.84 16.08
N SER A 180 -28.68 0.00 16.41
CA SER A 180 -28.48 -1.45 16.62
C SER A 180 -27.88 -2.15 15.40
N TYR A 181 -28.21 -1.66 14.20
CA TYR A 181 -27.63 -2.13 12.95
C TYR A 181 -26.11 -1.88 12.89
N ILE A 182 -25.66 -0.67 13.20
CA ILE A 182 -24.25 -0.28 13.18
C ILE A 182 -23.43 -1.07 14.21
N ILE A 183 -23.97 -1.28 15.41
CA ILE A 183 -23.33 -2.11 16.44
C ILE A 183 -23.15 -3.55 15.94
N ARG A 184 -24.16 -4.12 15.27
CA ARG A 184 -24.06 -5.45 14.66
C ARG A 184 -22.98 -5.49 13.56
N VAL A 185 -22.91 -4.48 12.71
CA VAL A 185 -21.89 -4.37 11.64
C VAL A 185 -20.47 -4.32 12.24
N ILE A 186 -20.26 -3.55 13.32
CA ILE A 186 -18.99 -3.49 14.03
C ILE A 186 -18.63 -4.86 14.63
N GLY A 187 -19.59 -5.51 15.29
CA GLY A 187 -19.41 -6.84 15.87
C GLY A 187 -19.07 -7.90 14.81
N ASN A 188 -19.79 -7.88 13.67
CA ASN A 188 -19.55 -8.76 12.53
C ASN A 188 -18.12 -8.61 11.98
N SER A 189 -17.66 -7.36 11.78
CA SER A 189 -16.30 -7.07 11.32
C SER A 189 -15.24 -7.62 12.26
N LEU A 190 -15.35 -7.34 13.57
CA LEU A 190 -14.37 -7.80 14.55
C LEU A 190 -14.35 -9.33 14.67
N PHE A 191 -15.53 -9.97 14.67
CA PHE A 191 -15.65 -11.43 14.74
C PHE A 191 -15.05 -12.10 13.50
N LEU A 192 -15.39 -11.61 12.30
CA LEU A 192 -14.85 -12.10 11.05
C LEU A 192 -13.32 -11.98 11.03
N SER A 193 -12.77 -10.81 11.38
CA SER A 193 -11.32 -10.59 11.38
C SER A 193 -10.58 -11.45 12.39
N ALA A 194 -11.17 -11.70 13.56
CA ALA A 194 -10.61 -12.64 14.54
C ALA A 194 -10.56 -14.06 13.97
N PHE A 195 -11.68 -14.53 13.41
CA PHE A 195 -11.79 -15.89 12.87
C PHE A 195 -10.83 -16.12 11.69
N VAL A 196 -10.83 -15.20 10.72
CA VAL A 196 -9.94 -15.25 9.55
C VAL A 196 -8.49 -15.13 9.97
N GLY A 197 -8.17 -14.25 10.93
CA GLY A 197 -6.81 -14.12 11.47
C GLY A 197 -6.29 -15.42 12.08
N ILE A 198 -7.11 -16.11 12.87
CA ILE A 198 -6.74 -17.39 13.49
C ILE A 198 -6.52 -18.45 12.41
N LEU A 199 -7.52 -18.68 11.56
CA LEU A 199 -7.45 -19.77 10.57
C LEU A 199 -6.36 -19.54 9.53
N SER A 200 -6.21 -18.32 9.02
CA SER A 200 -5.12 -18.01 8.09
C SER A 200 -3.74 -18.21 8.73
N THR A 201 -3.62 -17.96 10.05
CA THR A 201 -2.37 -18.23 10.80
C THR A 201 -2.11 -19.73 10.95
N VAL A 202 -3.15 -20.54 11.15
CA VAL A 202 -3.05 -22.00 11.19
C VAL A 202 -2.64 -22.57 9.82
N PHE A 203 -3.30 -22.14 8.74
CA PHE A 203 -2.94 -22.53 7.38
C PHE A 203 -1.52 -22.09 7.04
N GLY A 204 -1.17 -20.82 7.32
CA GLY A 204 0.16 -20.29 7.09
C GLY A 204 1.26 -21.05 7.85
N LEU A 205 1.01 -21.43 9.11
CA LEU A 205 1.94 -22.24 9.91
C LEU A 205 2.13 -23.62 9.28
N ALA A 206 1.05 -24.28 8.85
CA ALA A 206 1.14 -25.59 8.23
C ALA A 206 1.92 -25.54 6.91
N PHE A 207 1.69 -24.51 6.07
CA PHE A 207 2.49 -24.28 4.88
C PHE A 207 3.97 -24.09 5.21
N ALA A 208 4.27 -23.25 6.20
CA ALA A 208 5.64 -22.98 6.62
C ALA A 208 6.34 -24.26 7.14
N LEU A 209 5.65 -25.06 7.95
CA LEU A 209 6.15 -26.33 8.46
C LEU A 209 6.37 -27.35 7.34
N TYR A 210 5.49 -27.38 6.33
CA TYR A 210 5.65 -28.27 5.20
C TYR A 210 6.85 -27.90 4.33
N THR A 211 6.99 -26.64 3.95
CA THR A 211 8.09 -26.17 3.08
C THR A 211 9.45 -26.26 3.75
N THR A 212 9.51 -26.13 5.08
CA THR A 212 10.79 -26.11 5.83
C THR A 212 11.19 -27.47 6.39
N ARG A 213 10.23 -28.34 6.77
CA ARG A 213 10.52 -29.57 7.54
C ARG A 213 10.05 -30.86 6.89
N ILE A 214 9.13 -30.81 5.92
CA ILE A 214 8.54 -32.02 5.31
C ILE A 214 9.02 -32.19 3.86
N ALA A 215 8.85 -31.16 3.04
CA ALA A 215 8.97 -31.27 1.60
C ALA A 215 10.42 -31.05 1.13
N ARG A 216 11.16 -32.13 0.87
CA ARG A 216 12.49 -32.03 0.23
C ARG A 216 12.42 -31.83 -1.30
N LYS A 217 11.45 -32.47 -1.96
CA LYS A 217 11.28 -32.43 -3.44
C LYS A 217 10.02 -31.71 -3.92
N THR A 218 8.94 -31.75 -3.14
CA THR A 218 7.62 -31.18 -3.47
C THR A 218 7.43 -29.73 -2.98
N ALA A 219 8.46 -29.13 -2.38
CA ALA A 219 8.38 -27.77 -1.81
C ALA A 219 8.01 -26.72 -2.87
N PHE A 220 8.39 -26.94 -4.12
CA PHE A 220 8.06 -26.06 -5.24
C PHE A 220 6.54 -25.94 -5.45
N ILE A 221 5.83 -27.08 -5.43
CA ILE A 221 4.36 -27.12 -5.62
C ILE A 221 3.67 -26.37 -4.47
N GLY A 222 4.02 -26.69 -3.22
CA GLY A 222 3.47 -26.00 -2.05
C GLY A 222 3.74 -24.50 -2.09
N LYS A 223 4.93 -24.10 -2.55
CA LYS A 223 5.30 -22.69 -2.69
C LYS A 223 4.49 -21.97 -3.76
N ILE A 224 4.26 -22.57 -4.93
CA ILE A 224 3.42 -21.97 -5.98
C ILE A 224 2.02 -21.71 -5.47
N PHE A 225 1.35 -22.74 -4.94
CA PHE A 225 -0.03 -22.62 -4.47
C PHE A 225 -0.18 -21.71 -3.25
N SER A 226 0.90 -21.52 -2.48
CA SER A 226 0.92 -20.53 -1.41
C SER A 226 1.10 -19.09 -1.92
N ILE A 227 1.73 -18.85 -3.07
CA ILE A 227 1.99 -17.49 -3.58
C ILE A 227 0.91 -17.05 -4.57
N LEU A 228 0.26 -17.99 -5.25
CA LEU A 228 -0.74 -17.74 -6.28
C LEU A 228 -1.89 -16.80 -5.85
N PRO A 229 -2.44 -16.89 -4.62
CA PRO A 229 -3.49 -15.96 -4.18
C PRO A 229 -2.99 -14.53 -3.93
N ILE A 230 -1.67 -14.31 -3.79
CA ILE A 230 -1.10 -12.94 -3.72
C ILE A 230 -1.12 -12.27 -5.09
N VAL A 231 -0.94 -13.07 -6.15
CA VAL A 231 -0.92 -12.58 -7.54
C VAL A 231 -2.35 -12.27 -8.04
N THR A 232 -3.32 -13.00 -7.51
CA THR A 232 -4.72 -12.85 -7.88
C THR A 232 -5.37 -11.73 -7.04
N PRO A 233 -6.16 -10.82 -7.64
CA PRO A 233 -6.90 -9.86 -6.84
C PRO A 233 -7.82 -10.58 -5.84
N PRO A 234 -7.93 -10.10 -4.59
CA PRO A 234 -8.69 -10.80 -3.55
C PRO A 234 -10.14 -11.12 -3.96
N PHE A 235 -10.87 -10.18 -4.55
CA PHE A 235 -12.26 -10.44 -4.95
C PHE A 235 -12.39 -11.49 -6.08
N VAL A 236 -11.38 -11.68 -6.93
CA VAL A 236 -11.40 -12.73 -7.96
C VAL A 236 -11.38 -14.11 -7.31
N VAL A 237 -10.69 -14.25 -6.17
CA VAL A 237 -10.80 -15.44 -5.31
C VAL A 237 -12.23 -15.59 -4.81
N GLY A 238 -12.87 -14.49 -4.36
CA GLY A 238 -14.28 -14.48 -4.00
C GLY A 238 -15.21 -14.96 -5.11
N LEU A 239 -15.01 -14.48 -6.35
CA LEU A 239 -15.76 -14.96 -7.53
C LEU A 239 -15.52 -16.44 -7.79
N GLY A 240 -14.27 -16.91 -7.74
CA GLY A 240 -13.95 -18.33 -7.87
C GLY A 240 -14.67 -19.19 -6.83
N VAL A 241 -14.71 -18.73 -5.58
CA VAL A 241 -15.48 -19.38 -4.50
C VAL A 241 -16.98 -19.38 -4.81
N THR A 242 -17.55 -18.30 -5.35
CA THR A 242 -18.96 -18.26 -5.80
C THR A 242 -19.25 -19.29 -6.89
N LEU A 243 -18.33 -19.48 -7.86
CA LEU A 243 -18.50 -20.47 -8.92
C LEU A 243 -18.51 -21.91 -8.41
N MET A 244 -17.75 -22.18 -7.35
CA MET A 244 -17.68 -23.52 -6.76
C MET A 244 -18.83 -23.79 -5.80
N LEU A 245 -19.04 -22.88 -4.85
CA LEU A 245 -19.83 -23.09 -3.63
C LEU A 245 -21.08 -22.19 -3.57
N GLY A 246 -21.32 -21.34 -4.58
CA GLY A 246 -22.50 -20.47 -4.62
C GLY A 246 -23.81 -21.24 -4.83
N ARG A 247 -24.90 -20.50 -5.02
CA ARG A 247 -26.25 -21.06 -5.24
C ARG A 247 -26.28 -22.06 -6.40
N SER A 248 -25.67 -21.68 -7.52
CA SER A 248 -25.54 -22.49 -8.73
C SER A 248 -24.10 -23.01 -8.90
N GLY A 249 -23.39 -23.19 -7.78
CA GLY A 249 -22.03 -23.71 -7.80
C GLY A 249 -22.03 -25.22 -7.95
N TYR A 250 -21.13 -25.76 -8.77
CA TYR A 250 -21.09 -27.19 -9.07
C TYR A 250 -20.81 -28.06 -7.84
N VAL A 251 -20.12 -27.53 -6.82
CA VAL A 251 -19.93 -28.26 -5.55
C VAL A 251 -21.23 -28.25 -4.76
N THR A 252 -21.94 -27.12 -4.68
CA THR A 252 -23.24 -27.05 -4.00
C THR A 252 -24.26 -27.98 -4.67
N GLU A 253 -24.33 -28.00 -5.99
CA GLU A 253 -25.19 -28.89 -6.76
C GLU A 253 -24.83 -30.36 -6.56
N PHE A 254 -23.54 -30.69 -6.51
CA PHE A 254 -23.08 -32.03 -6.17
C PHE A 254 -23.51 -32.43 -4.75
N LEU A 255 -23.37 -31.53 -3.76
CA LEU A 255 -23.81 -31.79 -2.39
C LEU A 255 -25.34 -31.97 -2.31
N ASP A 256 -26.12 -31.19 -3.07
CA ASP A 256 -27.58 -31.34 -3.13
C ASP A 256 -27.97 -32.70 -3.73
N THR A 257 -27.43 -33.02 -4.91
CA THR A 257 -27.77 -34.22 -5.68
C THR A 257 -27.38 -35.51 -4.96
N TYR A 258 -26.19 -35.58 -4.38
CA TYR A 258 -25.64 -36.82 -3.82
C TYR A 258 -25.72 -36.93 -2.30
N LEU A 259 -25.81 -35.81 -1.58
CA LEU A 259 -25.82 -35.78 -0.11
C LEU A 259 -27.09 -35.15 0.48
N GLY A 260 -28.07 -34.75 -0.35
CA GLY A 260 -29.35 -34.21 0.10
C GLY A 260 -29.22 -32.83 0.75
N PHE A 261 -28.24 -32.04 0.34
CA PHE A 261 -27.96 -30.73 0.91
C PHE A 261 -28.89 -29.64 0.36
N THR A 262 -29.88 -29.22 1.15
CA THR A 262 -30.94 -28.31 0.70
C THR A 262 -30.62 -26.81 0.81
N ASN A 263 -29.61 -26.40 1.58
CA ASN A 263 -29.31 -24.99 1.83
C ASN A 263 -28.39 -24.37 0.78
N HIS A 264 -28.94 -24.04 -0.39
CA HIS A 264 -28.20 -23.44 -1.51
C HIS A 264 -27.60 -22.04 -1.22
N ASN A 265 -28.02 -21.38 -0.14
CA ASN A 265 -27.56 -20.04 0.24
C ASN A 265 -26.42 -20.03 1.26
N TRP A 266 -25.93 -21.20 1.68
CA TRP A 266 -24.97 -21.35 2.78
C TRP A 266 -23.65 -20.59 2.61
N LEU A 267 -23.24 -20.31 1.37
CA LEU A 267 -22.02 -19.57 1.08
C LEU A 267 -22.15 -18.09 1.43
N TYR A 268 -23.27 -17.45 1.09
CA TYR A 268 -23.41 -16.00 1.24
C TYR A 268 -23.58 -15.64 2.72
N GLY A 269 -22.80 -14.68 3.19
CA GLY A 269 -22.67 -14.34 4.60
C GLY A 269 -21.25 -14.56 5.11
N PHE A 270 -21.16 -14.86 6.40
CA PHE A 270 -19.89 -15.10 7.08
C PHE A 270 -19.02 -16.18 6.41
N ASN A 271 -19.63 -17.29 5.96
CA ASN A 271 -18.90 -18.44 5.44
C ASN A 271 -18.12 -18.11 4.18
N GLY A 272 -18.76 -17.51 3.18
CA GLY A 272 -18.14 -17.16 1.91
C GLY A 272 -17.07 -16.11 2.09
N ILE A 273 -17.33 -15.09 2.90
CA ILE A 273 -16.32 -14.07 3.20
C ILE A 273 -15.11 -14.71 3.88
N ALA A 274 -15.32 -15.55 4.91
CA ALA A 274 -14.25 -16.20 5.63
C ALA A 274 -13.42 -17.11 4.72
N ILE A 275 -14.06 -17.94 3.89
CA ILE A 275 -13.36 -18.83 2.94
C ILE A 275 -12.51 -18.01 1.97
N ALA A 276 -13.10 -16.98 1.33
CA ALA A 276 -12.39 -16.14 0.37
C ALA A 276 -11.20 -15.41 1.00
N GLN A 277 -11.39 -14.84 2.20
CA GLN A 277 -10.33 -14.12 2.90
C GLN A 277 -9.23 -15.05 3.43
N ILE A 278 -9.57 -16.25 3.91
CA ILE A 278 -8.56 -17.25 4.33
C ILE A 278 -7.68 -17.63 3.14
N LEU A 279 -8.27 -17.88 1.97
CA LEU A 279 -7.53 -18.16 0.74
C LEU A 279 -6.63 -17.01 0.32
N ALA A 280 -7.13 -15.77 0.41
CA ALA A 280 -6.37 -14.58 0.05
C ALA A 280 -5.23 -14.25 1.04
N PHE A 281 -5.44 -14.46 2.35
CA PHE A 281 -4.52 -13.96 3.39
C PHE A 281 -3.65 -15.03 4.06
N ALA A 282 -3.97 -16.33 3.97
CA ALA A 282 -3.07 -17.40 4.42
C ALA A 282 -1.66 -17.35 3.80
N PRO A 283 -1.46 -16.98 2.52
CA PRO A 283 -0.15 -16.73 1.93
C PRO A 283 0.73 -15.75 2.71
N ILE A 284 0.12 -14.68 3.23
CA ILE A 284 0.84 -13.62 3.95
C ILE A 284 1.32 -14.15 5.29
N SER A 285 0.46 -14.91 5.98
CA SER A 285 0.85 -15.64 7.18
C SER A 285 1.99 -16.62 6.92
N PHE A 286 1.89 -17.41 5.84
CA PHE A 286 2.92 -18.36 5.43
C PHE A 286 4.28 -17.67 5.28
N MET A 287 4.37 -16.53 4.57
CA MET A 287 5.65 -15.84 4.35
C MET A 287 6.30 -15.37 5.67
N ILE A 288 5.50 -14.88 6.61
CA ILE A 288 5.99 -14.45 7.92
C ILE A 288 6.52 -15.65 8.72
N LEU A 289 5.75 -16.74 8.75
CA LEU A 289 6.07 -17.92 9.54
C LEU A 289 7.18 -18.77 8.94
N ASP A 290 7.29 -18.86 7.61
CA ASP A 290 8.38 -19.52 6.89
C ASP A 290 9.72 -18.82 7.17
N GLY A 291 9.73 -17.49 7.14
CA GLY A 291 10.91 -16.70 7.53
C GLY A 291 11.30 -16.91 8.99
N ALA A 292 10.32 -16.90 9.90
CA ALA A 292 10.57 -17.15 11.32
C ALA A 292 11.10 -18.57 11.57
N LEU A 293 10.52 -19.59 10.94
CA LEU A 293 10.99 -20.97 11.07
C LEU A 293 12.43 -21.14 10.58
N LYS A 294 12.76 -20.55 9.42
CA LYS A 294 14.11 -20.61 8.85
C LYS A 294 15.17 -19.87 9.68
N SER A 295 14.75 -18.95 10.53
CA SER A 295 15.65 -18.25 11.45
C SER A 295 16.04 -19.08 12.67
N ILE A 296 15.23 -20.09 13.04
CA ILE A 296 15.53 -20.99 14.16
C ILE A 296 16.67 -21.91 13.76
N HIS A 297 17.76 -21.84 14.51
CA HIS A 297 18.97 -22.58 14.19
C HIS A 297 18.82 -24.07 14.54
N PRO A 298 19.14 -25.03 13.63
CA PRO A 298 18.95 -26.47 13.87
C PRO A 298 19.68 -26.99 15.11
N SER A 299 20.80 -26.38 15.52
CA SER A 299 21.54 -26.79 16.72
C SER A 299 20.73 -26.73 18.01
N ILE A 300 19.71 -25.87 18.11
CA ILE A 300 18.84 -25.78 19.28
C ILE A 300 17.96 -27.04 19.38
N GLU A 301 17.53 -27.56 18.22
CA GLU A 301 16.78 -28.81 18.15
C GLU A 301 17.70 -29.99 18.49
N GLU A 302 18.89 -30.05 17.89
CA GLU A 302 19.87 -31.12 18.17
C GLU A 302 20.28 -31.16 19.65
N ALA A 303 20.50 -30.00 20.28
CA ALA A 303 20.77 -29.92 21.72
C ALA A 303 19.63 -30.52 22.56
N SER A 304 18.38 -30.34 22.14
CA SER A 304 17.23 -30.96 22.81
C SER A 304 17.26 -32.49 22.72
N TYR A 305 17.65 -33.04 21.56
CA TYR A 305 17.80 -34.49 21.38
C TYR A 305 18.97 -35.03 22.19
N THR A 306 20.08 -34.29 22.33
CA THR A 306 21.18 -34.65 23.24
C THR A 306 20.71 -34.72 24.70
N LEU A 307 19.76 -33.88 25.09
CA LEU A 307 19.09 -33.92 26.40
C LEU A 307 17.96 -34.97 26.46
N ARG A 308 17.89 -35.88 25.49
CA ARG A 308 16.89 -36.96 25.38
C ARG A 308 15.44 -36.48 25.19
N ALA A 309 15.24 -35.26 24.69
CA ALA A 309 13.91 -34.82 24.30
C ALA A 309 13.44 -35.59 23.05
N ASN A 310 12.16 -35.95 23.02
CA ASN A 310 11.52 -36.52 21.84
C ASN A 310 10.98 -35.42 20.90
N ARG A 311 10.58 -35.79 19.66
CA ARG A 311 10.11 -34.84 18.64
C ARG A 311 8.97 -33.93 19.11
N TYR A 312 8.05 -34.45 19.93
CA TYR A 312 6.93 -33.66 20.47
C TYR A 312 7.42 -32.66 21.51
N GLN A 313 8.31 -33.07 22.40
CA GLN A 313 8.92 -32.19 23.40
C GLN A 313 9.73 -31.09 22.72
N THR A 314 10.57 -31.41 21.74
CA THR A 314 11.30 -30.42 20.96
C THR A 314 10.36 -29.44 20.26
N PHE A 315 9.27 -29.93 19.63
CA PHE A 315 8.32 -29.05 18.96
C PHE A 315 7.59 -28.12 19.94
N TYR A 316 6.98 -28.63 21.00
CA TYR A 316 6.13 -27.83 21.89
C TYR A 316 6.90 -27.00 22.92
N ASN A 317 8.10 -27.42 23.33
CA ASN A 317 8.88 -26.73 24.36
C ASN A 317 9.96 -25.82 23.79
N ILE A 318 10.37 -26.02 22.54
CA ILE A 318 11.44 -25.22 21.91
C ILE A 318 10.93 -24.51 20.67
N ILE A 319 10.49 -25.23 19.64
CA ILE A 319 10.12 -24.62 18.36
C ILE A 319 8.88 -23.71 18.53
N PHE A 320 7.79 -24.22 19.10
CA PHE A 320 6.53 -23.49 19.23
C PHE A 320 6.65 -22.22 20.09
N PRO A 321 7.32 -22.21 21.26
CA PRO A 321 7.54 -21.00 22.04
C PRO A 321 8.39 -19.96 21.30
N LEU A 322 9.41 -20.39 20.54
CA LEU A 322 10.19 -19.50 19.68
C LEU A 322 9.36 -18.91 18.53
N LEU A 323 8.33 -19.62 18.07
CA LEU A 323 7.41 -19.16 17.03
C LEU A 323 6.27 -18.26 17.53
N ARG A 324 5.92 -18.28 18.83
CA ARG A 324 4.80 -17.47 19.38
C ARG A 324 4.82 -15.99 18.96
N PRO A 325 5.95 -15.27 18.96
CA PRO A 325 5.99 -13.87 18.49
C PRO A 325 5.64 -13.73 17.02
N ALA A 326 6.13 -14.66 16.18
CA ALA A 326 5.83 -14.68 14.75
C ALA A 326 4.36 -15.05 14.48
N LEU A 327 3.79 -15.97 15.27
CA LEU A 327 2.37 -16.33 15.23
C LEU A 327 1.48 -15.14 15.61
N ALA A 328 1.81 -14.44 16.69
CA ALA A 328 1.10 -13.22 17.09
C ALA A 328 1.19 -12.14 16.01
N ASN A 329 2.39 -11.91 15.47
CA ASN A 329 2.59 -10.95 14.37
C ASN A 329 1.77 -11.32 13.12
N SER A 330 1.81 -12.59 12.71
CA SER A 330 1.02 -13.12 11.60
C SER A 330 -0.48 -12.91 11.83
N PHE A 331 -0.98 -13.28 13.01
CA PHE A 331 -2.38 -13.11 13.38
C PHE A 331 -2.82 -11.66 13.30
N LEU A 332 -2.06 -10.74 13.91
CA LEU A 332 -2.40 -9.31 13.92
C LEU A 332 -2.38 -8.71 12.50
N ILE A 333 -1.42 -9.11 11.66
CA ILE A 333 -1.34 -8.66 10.25
C ILE A 333 -2.54 -9.14 9.44
N VAL A 334 -2.95 -10.41 9.60
CA VAL A 334 -4.12 -10.92 8.86
C VAL A 334 -5.41 -10.33 9.42
N PHE A 335 -5.51 -10.12 10.73
CA PHE A 335 -6.65 -9.46 11.36
C PHE A 335 -6.88 -8.07 10.74
N ILE A 336 -5.83 -7.23 10.67
CA ILE A 336 -5.92 -5.88 10.08
C ILE A 336 -6.35 -5.97 8.61
N GLN A 337 -5.82 -6.93 7.86
CA GLN A 337 -6.18 -7.11 6.44
C GLN A 337 -7.62 -7.56 6.23
N SER A 338 -8.12 -8.49 7.05
CA SER A 338 -9.52 -8.92 7.02
C SER A 338 -10.46 -7.78 7.40
N LEU A 339 -10.09 -6.99 8.42
CA LEU A 339 -10.89 -5.85 8.89
C LEU A 339 -10.99 -4.75 7.82
N ALA A 340 -9.90 -4.57 7.06
CA ALA A 340 -9.79 -3.58 5.98
C ALA A 340 -10.29 -4.09 4.61
N ASP A 341 -10.66 -5.36 4.50
CA ASP A 341 -11.09 -5.94 3.23
C ASP A 341 -12.53 -5.53 2.92
N PHE A 342 -12.69 -4.98 1.73
CA PHE A 342 -13.95 -4.48 1.19
C PHE A 342 -14.50 -5.41 0.11
N SER A 343 -13.58 -5.99 -0.64
CA SER A 343 -13.83 -6.65 -1.91
C SER A 343 -14.57 -7.98 -1.76
N ASN A 344 -14.13 -8.85 -0.85
CA ASN A 344 -14.81 -10.12 -0.63
C ASN A 344 -16.18 -9.95 0.06
N PRO A 345 -16.32 -9.10 1.10
CA PRO A 345 -17.63 -8.86 1.71
C PRO A 345 -18.66 -8.25 0.77
N LEU A 346 -18.26 -7.41 -0.19
CA LEU A 346 -19.21 -6.86 -1.16
C LEU A 346 -19.84 -7.96 -2.04
N VAL A 347 -19.02 -8.92 -2.49
CA VAL A 347 -19.47 -9.99 -3.41
C VAL A 347 -20.18 -11.13 -2.66
N LEU A 348 -19.69 -11.48 -1.47
CA LEU A 348 -20.12 -12.67 -0.73
C LEU A 348 -20.94 -12.36 0.53
N GLY A 349 -21.17 -11.09 0.86
CA GLY A 349 -21.74 -10.69 2.14
C GLY A 349 -23.19 -11.10 2.35
N GLY A 350 -24.03 -11.08 1.32
CA GLY A 350 -25.46 -11.40 1.48
C GLY A 350 -26.11 -10.52 2.55
N SER A 351 -26.50 -11.12 3.68
CA SER A 351 -27.06 -10.40 4.86
C SER A 351 -26.06 -10.13 5.99
N PHE A 352 -24.79 -10.49 5.78
CA PHE A 352 -23.71 -10.27 6.74
C PHE A 352 -22.92 -9.02 6.37
N ASP A 353 -23.34 -7.90 6.96
CA ASP A 353 -22.71 -6.61 6.74
C ASP A 353 -21.46 -6.42 7.60
N VAL A 354 -20.46 -5.77 7.01
CA VAL A 354 -19.19 -5.38 7.66
C VAL A 354 -18.93 -3.89 7.45
N ILE A 355 -18.12 -3.29 8.32
CA ILE A 355 -17.85 -1.84 8.31
C ILE A 355 -17.37 -1.38 6.92
N ALA A 356 -16.46 -2.14 6.30
CA ALA A 356 -15.86 -1.77 5.02
C ALA A 356 -16.89 -1.61 3.88
N THR A 357 -17.88 -2.50 3.77
CA THR A 357 -18.93 -2.40 2.75
C THR A 357 -19.96 -1.33 3.08
N GLN A 358 -20.25 -1.12 4.36
CA GLN A 358 -21.19 -0.07 4.76
C GLN A 358 -20.65 1.34 4.47
N ILE A 359 -19.35 1.57 4.67
CA ILE A 359 -18.69 2.82 4.26
C ILE A 359 -18.91 3.09 2.77
N TYR A 360 -18.84 2.06 1.93
CA TYR A 360 -19.10 2.18 0.49
C TYR A 360 -20.56 2.54 0.19
N PHE A 361 -21.53 1.84 0.78
CA PHE A 361 -22.94 2.09 0.50
C PHE A 361 -23.41 3.48 0.94
N TYR A 362 -22.84 4.05 2.02
CA TYR A 362 -23.11 5.43 2.42
C TYR A 362 -22.65 6.48 1.41
N ILE A 363 -21.65 6.16 0.58
CA ILE A 363 -21.11 7.08 -0.43
C ILE A 363 -21.70 6.80 -1.81
N ALA A 364 -21.60 5.56 -2.29
CA ALA A 364 -21.95 5.19 -3.67
C ALA A 364 -23.46 5.00 -3.88
N GLY A 365 -24.22 4.69 -2.82
CA GLY A 365 -25.64 4.33 -2.89
C GLY A 365 -26.62 5.50 -3.01
N SER A 366 -26.26 6.61 -3.64
CA SER A 366 -27.05 7.85 -3.76
C SER A 366 -27.40 8.59 -2.46
N GLN A 367 -26.87 8.13 -1.31
CA GLN A 367 -27.08 8.77 -0.01
C GLN A 367 -26.13 9.93 0.25
N LEU A 368 -24.93 9.93 -0.34
CA LEU A 368 -23.85 10.93 -0.10
C LEU A 368 -23.70 11.29 1.40
N ASP A 369 -23.89 10.30 2.27
CA ASP A 369 -23.86 10.48 3.72
C ASP A 369 -22.42 10.40 4.22
N TYR A 370 -21.71 11.51 4.03
CA TYR A 370 -20.33 11.66 4.46
C TYR A 370 -20.18 11.57 5.99
N ALA A 371 -21.21 11.91 6.76
CA ALA A 371 -21.17 11.84 8.22
C ALA A 371 -21.16 10.38 8.71
N SER A 372 -22.04 9.54 8.18
CA SER A 372 -22.09 8.09 8.49
C SER A 372 -20.84 7.37 7.97
N ALA A 373 -20.42 7.64 6.74
CA ALA A 373 -19.22 7.07 6.16
C ALA A 373 -17.96 7.45 6.97
N SER A 374 -17.85 8.71 7.40
CA SER A 374 -16.74 9.19 8.21
C SER A 374 -16.77 8.62 9.62
N THR A 375 -17.95 8.50 10.25
CA THR A 375 -18.09 7.90 11.58
C THR A 375 -17.62 6.44 11.59
N LEU A 376 -18.10 5.64 10.63
CA LEU A 376 -17.66 4.25 10.48
C LEU A 376 -16.19 4.14 10.07
N GLY A 377 -15.72 5.01 9.17
CA GLY A 377 -14.33 5.07 8.73
C GLY A 377 -13.36 5.41 9.87
N SER A 378 -13.71 6.37 10.72
CA SER A 378 -12.95 6.74 11.90
C SER A 378 -12.89 5.62 12.93
N ILE A 379 -13.99 4.88 13.14
CA ILE A 379 -13.98 3.70 14.02
C ILE A 379 -13.09 2.60 13.47
N LEU A 380 -13.22 2.30 12.18
CA LEU A 380 -12.39 1.32 11.50
C LEU A 380 -10.91 1.67 11.61
N LEU A 381 -10.57 2.95 11.44
CA LEU A 381 -9.22 3.46 11.64
C LEU A 381 -8.73 3.34 13.08
N ILE A 382 -9.56 3.70 14.07
CA ILE A 382 -9.22 3.59 15.49
C ILE A 382 -8.90 2.14 15.84
N PHE A 383 -9.74 1.19 15.44
CA PHE A 383 -9.48 -0.24 15.68
C PHE A 383 -8.21 -0.72 14.98
N SER A 384 -8.03 -0.37 13.70
CA SER A 384 -6.84 -0.74 12.94
C SER A 384 -5.56 -0.18 13.58
N LEU A 385 -5.59 1.09 14.00
CA LEU A 385 -4.46 1.74 14.66
C LEU A 385 -4.18 1.15 16.04
N ALA A 386 -5.22 0.83 16.83
CA ALA A 386 -5.06 0.19 18.13
C ALA A 386 -4.37 -1.17 17.99
N ILE A 387 -4.80 -1.99 17.04
CA ILE A 387 -4.20 -3.31 16.76
C ILE A 387 -2.78 -3.15 16.25
N PHE A 388 -2.54 -2.18 15.37
CA PHE A 388 -1.20 -1.86 14.88
C PHE A 388 -0.26 -1.40 16.02
N ILE A 389 -0.73 -0.58 16.96
CA ILE A 389 0.04 -0.14 18.12
C ILE A 389 0.33 -1.34 19.04
N ILE A 390 -0.65 -2.20 19.30
CA ILE A 390 -0.46 -3.44 20.07
C ILE A 390 0.61 -4.30 19.39
N GLN A 391 0.53 -4.48 18.07
CA GLN A 391 1.52 -5.19 17.27
C GLN A 391 2.90 -4.55 17.41
N TYR A 392 3.00 -3.23 17.27
CA TYR A 392 4.25 -2.48 17.32
C TYR A 392 4.93 -2.60 18.70
N ILE A 393 4.17 -2.43 19.78
CA ILE A 393 4.69 -2.53 21.15
C ILE A 393 5.08 -3.97 21.50
N TRP A 394 4.25 -4.95 21.13
CA TRP A 394 4.50 -6.35 21.49
C TRP A 394 5.71 -6.94 20.75
N ILE A 395 5.94 -6.53 19.50
CA ILE A 395 7.08 -6.99 18.68
C ILE A 395 8.36 -6.21 19.02
N GLY A 396 8.23 -4.93 19.38
CA GLY A 396 9.33 -4.01 19.65
C GLY A 396 10.09 -4.31 20.94
N ASN A 397 10.86 -5.41 20.96
CA ASN A 397 12.10 -5.61 21.75
C ASN A 397 12.64 -7.05 21.73
N ARG A 398 12.02 -7.99 21.01
CA ARG A 398 12.45 -9.39 21.05
C ARG A 398 13.20 -9.81 19.79
N SER A 399 14.44 -9.35 19.70
CA SER A 399 15.46 -9.87 18.79
C SER A 399 15.84 -11.30 19.21
N TYR A 400 15.03 -12.30 18.83
CA TYR A 400 15.44 -13.71 18.93
C TYR A 400 16.34 -14.06 17.74
N VAL A 401 17.42 -13.31 17.55
CA VAL A 401 18.48 -13.67 16.59
C VAL A 401 19.12 -14.95 17.11
N THR A 402 18.61 -16.09 16.66
CA THR A 402 19.20 -17.42 16.87
C THR A 402 20.29 -17.73 15.85
N VAL A 403 20.49 -16.86 14.85
CA VAL A 403 21.55 -16.99 13.85
C VAL A 403 22.85 -16.40 14.42
N SER A 404 23.66 -17.26 15.03
CA SER A 404 25.07 -16.99 15.28
C SER A 404 25.78 -16.81 13.93
N GLY A 405 26.79 -15.93 13.82
CA GLY A 405 27.61 -15.72 12.62
C GLY A 405 28.46 -16.92 12.17
N LYS A 406 28.17 -18.13 12.67
CA LYS A 406 28.82 -19.38 12.29
C LYS A 406 27.95 -20.10 11.26
N SER A 407 28.51 -20.42 10.11
CA SER A 407 27.86 -21.27 9.10
C SER A 407 27.62 -22.66 9.70
N TYR A 408 26.37 -23.02 9.94
CA TYR A 408 25.99 -24.35 10.43
C TYR A 408 25.35 -25.16 9.32
N ARG A 409 25.74 -26.43 9.23
CA ARG A 409 25.24 -27.42 8.26
C ARG A 409 24.52 -28.57 8.99
N GLY A 410 23.66 -28.24 9.95
CA GLY A 410 22.77 -29.23 10.56
C GLY A 410 21.52 -29.43 9.71
N ASP A 411 21.07 -30.68 9.62
CA ASP A 411 19.78 -31.00 9.00
C ASP A 411 18.64 -30.63 9.97
N VAL A 412 17.61 -29.99 9.43
CA VAL A 412 16.39 -29.70 10.19
C VAL A 412 15.72 -31.02 10.58
N GLN A 413 15.35 -31.17 11.84
CA GLN A 413 14.79 -32.42 12.34
C GLN A 413 13.34 -32.60 11.90
N GLU A 414 12.98 -33.86 11.67
CA GLU A 414 11.64 -34.22 11.22
C GLU A 414 10.57 -33.90 12.28
N LEU A 415 9.40 -33.49 11.80
CA LEU A 415 8.25 -33.25 12.67
C LEU A 415 7.72 -34.55 13.30
N PRO A 416 6.98 -34.44 14.42
CA PRO A 416 6.21 -35.56 14.95
C PRO A 416 5.28 -36.17 13.89
N PRO A 417 5.16 -37.51 13.83
CA PRO A 417 4.52 -38.19 12.70
C PRO A 417 3.03 -37.85 12.54
N MET A 418 2.28 -37.70 13.64
CA MET A 418 0.87 -37.30 13.58
C MET A 418 0.71 -35.88 13.03
N LEU A 419 1.51 -34.93 13.53
CA LEU A 419 1.51 -33.55 13.06
C LEU A 419 1.89 -33.46 11.57
N ARG A 420 2.89 -34.23 11.15
CA ARG A 420 3.29 -34.34 9.75
C ARG A 420 2.13 -34.79 8.87
N ASN A 421 1.42 -35.87 9.25
CA ASN A 421 0.33 -36.41 8.44
C ASN A 421 -0.85 -35.43 8.34
N VAL A 422 -1.22 -34.79 9.45
CA VAL A 422 -2.28 -33.76 9.47
C VAL A 422 -1.93 -32.60 8.53
N ILE A 423 -0.69 -32.10 8.57
CA ILE A 423 -0.23 -31.03 7.68
C ILE A 423 -0.31 -31.48 6.22
N ILE A 424 0.14 -32.70 5.89
CA ILE A 424 0.11 -33.22 4.51
C ILE A 424 -1.33 -33.29 3.99
N VAL A 425 -2.26 -33.86 4.77
CA VAL A 425 -3.67 -33.98 4.35
C VAL A 425 -4.31 -32.60 4.18
N MET A 426 -4.09 -31.70 5.13
CA MET A 426 -4.63 -30.34 5.08
C MET A 426 -4.11 -29.57 3.85
N LEU A 427 -2.81 -29.69 3.55
CA LEU A 427 -2.21 -29.02 2.38
C LEU A 427 -2.60 -29.67 1.06
N ALA A 428 -2.77 -30.99 1.02
CA ALA A 428 -3.31 -31.67 -0.15
C ALA A 428 -4.73 -31.17 -0.46
N GLY A 429 -5.58 -31.03 0.56
CA GLY A 429 -6.91 -30.43 0.43
C GLY A 429 -6.87 -28.98 -0.05
N TRP A 430 -5.97 -28.16 0.51
CA TRP A 430 -5.80 -26.77 0.07
C TRP A 430 -5.37 -26.66 -1.39
N VAL A 431 -4.37 -27.44 -1.81
CA VAL A 431 -3.87 -27.44 -3.18
C VAL A 431 -4.97 -27.89 -4.14
N LEU A 432 -5.70 -28.96 -3.80
CA LEU A 432 -6.84 -29.43 -4.58
C LEU A 432 -7.91 -28.35 -4.71
N PHE A 433 -8.25 -27.67 -3.60
CA PHE A 433 -9.22 -26.58 -3.61
C PHE A 433 -8.79 -25.43 -4.52
N ASN A 434 -7.52 -25.01 -4.46
CA ASN A 434 -7.00 -23.95 -5.32
C ASN A 434 -6.99 -24.35 -6.78
N ILE A 435 -6.60 -25.59 -7.10
CA ILE A 435 -6.67 -26.12 -8.47
C ILE A 435 -8.10 -26.05 -8.99
N ALA A 436 -9.08 -26.50 -8.20
CA ALA A 436 -10.48 -26.42 -8.56
C ALA A 436 -10.95 -24.97 -8.72
N LEU A 437 -10.56 -24.06 -7.83
CA LEU A 437 -10.91 -22.64 -7.89
C LEU A 437 -10.39 -21.96 -9.15
N TYR A 438 -9.08 -22.06 -9.40
CA TYR A 438 -8.48 -21.42 -10.58
C TYR A 438 -8.93 -22.10 -11.87
N GLY A 439 -9.06 -23.43 -11.86
CA GLY A 439 -9.66 -24.18 -12.97
C GLY A 439 -11.09 -23.70 -13.29
N SER A 440 -11.90 -23.41 -12.26
CA SER A 440 -13.26 -22.88 -12.43
C SER A 440 -13.27 -21.47 -13.03
N ILE A 441 -12.35 -20.59 -12.61
CA ILE A 441 -12.23 -19.24 -13.17
C ILE A 441 -11.85 -19.29 -14.65
N PHE A 442 -10.84 -20.10 -15.00
CA PHE A 442 -10.39 -20.24 -16.38
C PHE A 442 -11.38 -20.98 -17.28
N TYR A 443 -12.09 -21.96 -16.75
CA TYR A 443 -13.12 -22.66 -17.51
C TYR A 443 -14.37 -21.78 -17.66
N GLY A 444 -14.81 -21.15 -16.56
CA GLY A 444 -16.00 -20.31 -16.51
C GLY A 444 -15.92 -19.07 -17.40
N SER A 445 -14.71 -18.55 -17.67
CA SER A 445 -14.55 -17.44 -18.61
C SER A 445 -14.99 -17.78 -20.04
N PHE A 446 -14.99 -19.06 -20.42
CA PHE A 446 -15.43 -19.55 -21.72
C PHE A 446 -16.85 -20.13 -21.71
N THR A 447 -17.64 -19.92 -20.66
CA THR A 447 -19.02 -20.43 -20.57
C THR A 447 -20.04 -19.34 -20.85
N VAL A 448 -21.20 -19.71 -21.43
CA VAL A 448 -22.30 -18.77 -21.70
C VAL A 448 -22.89 -18.27 -20.39
N ASN A 449 -23.28 -19.18 -19.51
CA ASN A 449 -23.83 -18.83 -18.21
C ASN A 449 -23.49 -19.90 -17.17
N TRP A 450 -22.61 -19.59 -16.24
CA TRP A 450 -22.17 -20.56 -15.24
C TRP A 450 -23.33 -21.07 -14.38
N GLY A 451 -23.42 -22.39 -14.21
CA GLY A 451 -24.49 -23.03 -13.43
C GLY A 451 -25.82 -23.19 -14.17
N VAL A 452 -25.90 -22.79 -15.45
CA VAL A 452 -27.08 -22.95 -16.29
C VAL A 452 -26.71 -23.52 -17.67
N ASP A 453 -25.76 -22.87 -18.36
CA ASP A 453 -25.30 -23.24 -19.69
C ASP A 453 -23.76 -23.19 -19.77
N TYR A 454 -23.16 -24.38 -19.70
CA TYR A 454 -21.72 -24.59 -19.81
C TYR A 454 -21.22 -24.66 -21.27
N SER A 455 -22.05 -24.30 -22.26
CA SER A 455 -21.64 -24.22 -23.65
C SER A 455 -20.46 -23.28 -23.83
N PHE A 456 -19.50 -23.70 -24.65
CA PHE A 456 -18.29 -22.94 -24.91
C PHE A 456 -18.61 -21.68 -25.74
N THR A 457 -18.11 -20.52 -25.31
CA THR A 457 -18.30 -19.24 -25.98
C THR A 457 -17.13 -18.28 -25.80
N PHE A 458 -16.94 -17.39 -26.79
CA PHE A 458 -16.06 -16.23 -26.68
C PHE A 458 -16.83 -14.92 -26.42
N ASN A 459 -18.15 -14.98 -26.25
CA ASN A 459 -18.99 -13.79 -26.13
C ASN A 459 -18.58 -12.89 -24.96
N ASN A 460 -18.18 -13.46 -23.81
CA ASN A 460 -17.70 -12.68 -22.67
C ASN A 460 -16.47 -11.82 -23.03
N TYR A 461 -15.55 -12.36 -23.84
CA TYR A 461 -14.36 -11.65 -24.31
C TYR A 461 -14.71 -10.59 -25.37
N ILE A 462 -15.63 -10.90 -26.28
CA ILE A 462 -16.10 -9.98 -27.32
C ILE A 462 -16.87 -8.81 -26.69
N MET A 463 -17.75 -9.07 -25.72
CA MET A 463 -18.50 -8.03 -25.02
C MET A 463 -17.58 -7.03 -24.30
N MET A 464 -16.48 -7.51 -23.73
CA MET A 464 -15.57 -6.64 -22.97
C MET A 464 -14.53 -5.93 -23.86
N PHE A 465 -13.91 -6.61 -24.83
CA PHE A 465 -12.81 -6.05 -25.64
C PHE A 465 -13.20 -5.67 -27.07
N GLY A 466 -14.41 -6.04 -27.51
CA GLY A 466 -14.93 -5.72 -28.84
C GLY A 466 -15.51 -4.31 -28.98
N GLN A 467 -15.63 -3.56 -27.87
CA GLN A 467 -16.14 -2.17 -27.87
C GLN A 467 -15.09 -1.13 -28.32
N GLY A 468 -13.88 -1.56 -28.70
CA GLY A 468 -12.79 -0.68 -29.11
C GLY A 468 -11.86 -0.29 -27.96
N PHE A 469 -10.86 0.56 -28.24
CA PHE A 469 -9.86 0.97 -27.25
C PHE A 469 -10.30 2.12 -26.33
N SER A 470 -11.37 2.83 -26.70
CA SER A 470 -11.94 3.93 -25.91
C SER A 470 -13.04 3.48 -24.96
N GLU A 471 -13.66 2.33 -25.20
CA GLU A 471 -14.80 1.82 -24.44
C GLU A 471 -14.55 0.38 -23.97
N GLY A 472 -15.42 -0.14 -23.09
CA GLY A 472 -15.28 -1.49 -22.54
C GLY A 472 -14.08 -1.68 -21.59
N ALA A 473 -13.39 -2.80 -21.74
CA ALA A 473 -12.33 -3.28 -20.82
C ALA A 473 -10.92 -2.76 -21.14
N TRP A 474 -10.65 -2.31 -22.37
CA TRP A 474 -9.32 -1.83 -22.76
C TRP A 474 -8.84 -0.61 -21.96
N PRO A 475 -9.63 0.48 -21.81
CA PRO A 475 -9.20 1.65 -21.04
C PRO A 475 -8.83 1.28 -19.60
N SER A 476 -9.65 0.41 -18.97
CA SER A 476 -9.44 0.03 -17.57
C SER A 476 -8.19 -0.83 -17.39
N LEU A 477 -7.88 -1.73 -18.33
CA LEU A 477 -6.66 -2.54 -18.30
C LEU A 477 -5.42 -1.65 -18.49
N ILE A 478 -5.45 -0.76 -19.49
CA ILE A 478 -4.35 0.15 -19.82
C ILE A 478 -4.08 1.12 -18.66
N ASN A 479 -5.13 1.76 -18.13
CA ASN A 479 -5.00 2.66 -16.96
C ASN A 479 -4.40 1.94 -15.77
N THR A 480 -4.82 0.70 -15.48
CA THR A 480 -4.25 -0.07 -14.37
C THR A 480 -2.75 -0.34 -14.57
N LEU A 481 -2.35 -0.74 -15.78
CA LEU A 481 -0.94 -0.98 -16.12
C LEU A 481 -0.11 0.31 -16.04
N ILE A 482 -0.61 1.43 -16.55
CA ILE A 482 0.05 2.73 -16.49
C ILE A 482 0.17 3.20 -15.04
N TYR A 483 -0.92 3.18 -14.28
CA TYR A 483 -0.93 3.68 -12.90
C TYR A 483 -0.03 2.82 -12.00
N ALA A 484 -0.10 1.49 -12.09
CA ALA A 484 0.80 0.59 -11.35
C ALA A 484 2.26 0.73 -11.82
N GLY A 485 2.48 0.90 -13.13
CA GLY A 485 3.81 1.11 -13.72
C GLY A 485 4.47 2.42 -13.29
N ILE A 486 3.69 3.46 -12.97
CA ILE A 486 4.18 4.72 -12.39
C ILE A 486 4.33 4.58 -10.87
N ALA A 487 3.36 3.98 -10.19
CA ALA A 487 3.34 3.89 -8.74
C ALA A 487 4.48 3.02 -8.17
N ALA A 488 4.79 1.89 -8.80
CA ALA A 488 5.79 0.95 -8.28
C ALA A 488 7.23 1.51 -8.24
N PRO A 489 7.75 2.16 -9.30
CA PRO A 489 9.05 2.84 -9.25
C PRO A 489 9.08 3.98 -8.22
N LEU A 490 8.03 4.79 -8.13
CA LEU A 490 7.94 5.87 -7.14
C LEU A 490 7.97 5.32 -5.71
N THR A 491 7.25 4.23 -5.45
CA THR A 491 7.24 3.52 -4.17
C THR A 491 8.64 3.01 -3.80
N ALA A 492 9.34 2.38 -4.75
CA ALA A 492 10.71 1.90 -4.53
C ALA A 492 11.70 3.06 -4.30
N LEU A 493 11.56 4.16 -5.05
CA LEU A 493 12.40 5.34 -4.92
C LEU A 493 12.21 6.05 -3.57
N PHE A 494 10.99 6.40 -3.20
CA PHE A 494 10.72 7.05 -1.92
C PHE A 494 11.02 6.10 -0.75
N GLY A 495 10.73 4.81 -0.89
CA GLY A 495 11.11 3.78 0.06
C GLY A 495 12.62 3.74 0.31
N LEU A 496 13.44 3.78 -0.75
CA LEU A 496 14.89 3.86 -0.66
C LEU A 496 15.36 5.14 0.05
N LEU A 497 14.80 6.30 -0.30
CA LEU A 497 15.17 7.57 0.31
C LEU A 497 14.87 7.59 1.80
N ILE A 498 13.67 7.14 2.19
CA ILE A 498 13.27 7.01 3.60
C ILE A 498 14.21 6.04 4.32
N ALA A 499 14.43 4.85 3.75
CA ALA A 499 15.31 3.85 4.35
C ALA A 499 16.75 4.36 4.52
N TYR A 500 17.29 5.09 3.53
CA TYR A 500 18.62 5.67 3.60
C TYR A 500 18.71 6.70 4.74
N ILE A 501 17.73 7.61 4.84
CA ILE A 501 17.68 8.62 5.91
C ILE A 501 17.56 7.96 7.27
N VAL A 502 16.66 6.99 7.41
CA VAL A 502 16.40 6.29 8.67
C VAL A 502 17.61 5.45 9.09
N VAL A 503 18.24 4.70 8.20
CA VAL A 503 19.33 3.78 8.55
C VAL A 503 20.68 4.48 8.69
N ARG A 504 20.98 5.47 7.83
CA ARG A 504 22.33 6.07 7.75
C ARG A 504 22.47 7.39 8.51
N LYS A 505 21.38 8.07 8.84
CA LYS A 505 21.40 9.37 9.52
C LYS A 505 20.72 9.29 10.89
N ASP A 506 21.26 10.06 11.83
CA ASP A 506 20.67 10.25 13.15
C ASP A 506 20.19 11.69 13.29
N PHE A 507 18.91 11.84 13.66
CA PHE A 507 18.25 13.13 13.76
C PHE A 507 17.07 13.07 14.72
N GLN A 508 16.71 14.25 15.22
CA GLN A 508 15.53 14.41 16.07
C GLN A 508 14.26 14.18 15.24
N GLY A 509 13.38 13.30 15.72
CA GLY A 509 12.15 12.91 15.01
C GLY A 509 12.28 11.68 14.09
N LYS A 510 13.43 10.99 14.07
CA LYS A 510 13.61 9.73 13.32
C LYS A 510 12.55 8.67 13.64
N LYS A 511 12.26 8.45 14.94
CA LYS A 511 11.20 7.52 15.38
C LYS A 511 9.80 7.96 14.94
N THR A 512 9.55 9.27 14.94
CA THR A 512 8.27 9.83 14.45
C THR A 512 8.12 9.60 12.96
N LEU A 513 9.18 9.80 12.17
CA LEU A 513 9.17 9.52 10.74
C LEU A 513 8.91 8.03 10.48
N GLU A 514 9.61 7.13 11.17
CA GLU A 514 9.36 5.68 11.08
C GLU A 514 7.91 5.33 11.44
N PHE A 515 7.38 5.90 12.52
CA PHE A 515 6.00 5.67 12.94
C PHE A 515 5.00 6.16 11.90
N LEU A 516 5.18 7.38 11.37
CA LEU A 516 4.30 7.96 10.36
C LEU A 516 4.35 7.20 9.03
N THR A 517 5.50 6.69 8.61
CA THR A 517 5.58 5.85 7.40
C THR A 517 4.94 4.49 7.61
N MET A 518 5.00 3.94 8.82
CA MET A 518 4.27 2.72 9.14
C MET A 518 2.76 2.94 9.25
N LEU A 519 2.30 4.14 9.62
CA LEU A 519 0.88 4.51 9.63
C LEU A 519 0.22 4.24 8.26
N CYS A 520 0.94 4.41 7.15
CA CYS A 520 0.45 4.09 5.79
C CYS A 520 -0.04 2.65 5.64
N PHE A 521 0.51 1.71 6.41
CA PHE A 521 0.06 0.32 6.43
C PHE A 521 -1.15 0.12 7.36
N ALA A 522 -1.26 0.93 8.41
CA ALA A 522 -2.33 0.84 9.40
C ALA A 522 -3.65 1.45 8.91
N VAL A 523 -3.62 2.44 8.01
CA VAL A 523 -4.84 3.06 7.45
C VAL A 523 -5.53 2.06 6.49
N PRO A 524 -6.76 1.60 6.80
CA PRO A 524 -7.51 0.70 5.93
C PRO A 524 -7.81 1.33 4.57
N GLY A 525 -7.87 0.51 3.51
CA GLY A 525 -8.05 1.04 2.16
C GLY A 525 -9.35 1.82 1.96
N THR A 526 -10.46 1.34 2.53
CA THR A 526 -11.75 2.05 2.47
C THR A 526 -11.67 3.42 3.15
N VAL A 527 -11.09 3.47 4.35
CA VAL A 527 -10.83 4.72 5.09
C VAL A 527 -9.97 5.66 4.25
N ALA A 528 -8.89 5.14 3.65
CA ALA A 528 -8.02 5.92 2.77
C ALA A 528 -8.82 6.52 1.60
N GLY A 529 -9.65 5.73 0.91
CA GLY A 529 -10.49 6.19 -0.19
C GLY A 529 -11.42 7.34 0.22
N VAL A 530 -12.20 7.16 1.29
CA VAL A 530 -13.11 8.20 1.81
C VAL A 530 -12.35 9.45 2.24
N SER A 531 -11.26 9.26 3.00
CA SER A 531 -10.44 10.36 3.49
C SER A 531 -9.82 11.18 2.37
N TYR A 532 -9.45 10.54 1.25
CA TYR A 532 -8.91 11.21 0.07
C TYR A 532 -9.98 12.03 -0.65
N ILE A 533 -11.21 11.50 -0.81
CA ILE A 533 -12.32 12.31 -1.35
C ILE A 533 -12.53 13.55 -0.47
N LEU A 534 -12.67 13.36 0.85
CA LEU A 534 -12.94 14.46 1.78
C LEU A 534 -11.83 15.52 1.77
N ALA A 535 -10.57 15.08 1.63
CA ALA A 535 -9.40 15.95 1.64
C ALA A 535 -9.17 16.69 0.32
N PHE A 536 -9.49 16.08 -0.82
CA PHE A 536 -9.06 16.51 -2.14
C PHE A 536 -10.20 16.79 -3.14
N ASN A 537 -11.44 16.78 -2.67
CA ASN A 537 -12.61 17.19 -3.45
C ASN A 537 -13.01 18.66 -3.21
N ASN A 538 -12.26 19.38 -2.37
CA ASN A 538 -12.47 20.79 -2.05
C ASN A 538 -11.14 21.56 -2.05
N ALA A 539 -11.22 22.89 -2.00
CA ALA A 539 -10.06 23.74 -1.75
C ALA A 539 -9.31 23.29 -0.47
N PRO A 540 -7.97 23.28 -0.47
CA PRO A 540 -7.09 24.02 -1.38
C PRO A 540 -6.58 23.19 -2.55
N LEU A 541 -6.83 21.88 -2.58
CA LEU A 541 -6.31 20.95 -3.59
C LEU A 541 -7.44 20.12 -4.19
N TYR A 542 -7.85 20.47 -5.40
CA TYR A 542 -8.86 19.72 -6.15
C TYR A 542 -8.17 18.77 -7.15
N ILE A 543 -7.98 17.51 -6.76
CA ILE A 543 -7.35 16.47 -7.60
C ILE A 543 -8.22 15.22 -7.73
N THR A 544 -9.42 15.23 -7.13
CA THR A 544 -10.40 14.15 -7.25
C THR A 544 -10.84 13.99 -8.70
N GLY A 545 -11.05 12.73 -9.13
CA GLY A 545 -11.42 12.40 -10.50
C GLY A 545 -10.27 12.35 -11.51
N THR A 546 -9.02 12.62 -11.10
CA THR A 546 -7.83 12.50 -11.95
C THR A 546 -7.07 11.20 -11.69
N GLY A 547 -6.29 10.70 -12.67
CA GLY A 547 -5.42 9.52 -12.43
C GLY A 547 -4.33 9.78 -11.37
N ILE A 548 -4.00 11.05 -11.10
CA ILE A 548 -2.96 11.46 -10.14
C ILE A 548 -3.33 11.01 -8.72
N ILE A 549 -4.58 11.23 -8.28
CA ILE A 549 -5.01 10.86 -6.92
C ILE A 549 -4.94 9.33 -6.71
N ILE A 550 -5.22 8.55 -7.76
CA ILE A 550 -5.13 7.09 -7.76
C ILE A 550 -3.66 6.65 -7.63
N ILE A 551 -2.77 7.20 -8.46
CA ILE A 551 -1.33 6.90 -8.40
C ILE A 551 -0.76 7.26 -7.03
N ILE A 552 -1.09 8.44 -6.49
CA ILE A 552 -0.62 8.85 -5.17
C ILE A 552 -1.16 7.93 -4.08
N SER A 553 -2.43 7.54 -4.15
CA SER A 553 -3.03 6.56 -3.22
C SER A 553 -2.26 5.23 -3.23
N MET A 554 -1.93 4.72 -4.42
CA MET A 554 -1.11 3.51 -4.58
C MET A 554 0.29 3.68 -3.98
N VAL A 555 1.00 4.77 -4.32
CA VAL A 555 2.36 5.04 -3.83
C VAL A 555 2.40 5.12 -2.32
N MET A 556 1.51 5.92 -1.72
CA MET A 556 1.55 6.17 -0.28
C MET A 556 1.20 4.93 0.53
N ARG A 557 0.26 4.10 0.05
CA ARG A 557 -0.14 2.88 0.76
C ARG A 557 0.87 1.74 0.62
N ASP A 558 1.63 1.71 -0.47
CA ASP A 558 2.66 0.71 -0.72
C ASP A 558 4.07 1.16 -0.32
N LEU A 559 4.23 2.43 0.11
CA LEU A 559 5.48 3.02 0.60
C LEU A 559 6.26 2.14 1.60
N PRO A 560 5.62 1.48 2.59
CA PRO A 560 6.32 0.63 3.54
C PRO A 560 6.98 -0.61 2.92
N ILE A 561 6.52 -1.07 1.75
CA ILE A 561 7.12 -2.19 1.02
C ILE A 561 8.50 -1.79 0.52
N GLY A 562 8.59 -0.66 -0.18
CA GLY A 562 9.84 -0.09 -0.66
C GLY A 562 10.82 0.19 0.47
N MET A 563 10.31 0.82 1.54
CA MET A 563 11.11 1.14 2.72
C MET A 563 11.71 -0.10 3.39
N ARG A 564 10.91 -1.14 3.68
CA ARG A 564 11.41 -2.35 4.37
C ARG A 564 12.41 -3.12 3.53
N ALA A 565 12.17 -3.25 2.23
CA ALA A 565 13.10 -3.89 1.32
C ALA A 565 14.45 -3.14 1.28
N ALA A 566 14.42 -1.82 1.23
CA ALA A 566 15.62 -1.00 1.25
C ALA A 566 16.34 -1.02 2.61
N ILE A 567 15.63 -1.02 3.75
CA ILE A 567 16.23 -1.19 5.09
C ILE A 567 16.93 -2.55 5.18
N ALA A 568 16.28 -3.64 4.77
CA ALA A 568 16.86 -4.98 4.79
C ALA A 568 18.11 -5.09 3.91
N GLY A 569 18.10 -4.45 2.74
CA GLY A 569 19.27 -4.38 1.86
C GLY A 569 20.39 -3.52 2.44
N LEU A 570 20.08 -2.34 2.98
CA LEU A 570 21.05 -1.44 3.60
C LEU A 570 21.71 -2.05 4.85
N GLY A 571 20.96 -2.84 5.62
CA GLY A 571 21.48 -3.54 6.79
C GLY A 571 22.58 -4.56 6.45
N GLN A 572 22.69 -4.99 5.20
CA GLN A 572 23.77 -5.86 4.72
C GLN A 572 25.00 -5.09 4.22
N LEU A 573 24.90 -3.75 4.06
CA LEU A 573 25.96 -2.91 3.55
C LEU A 573 26.65 -2.16 4.69
N ASP A 574 27.96 -2.36 4.82
CA ASP A 574 28.77 -1.64 5.80
C ASP A 574 28.71 -0.12 5.58
N LYS A 575 28.70 0.65 6.67
CA LYS A 575 28.61 2.11 6.64
C LYS A 575 29.90 2.75 6.09
N SER A 576 31.02 2.05 6.15
CA SER A 576 32.31 2.49 5.60
C SER A 576 32.27 2.82 4.11
N LEU A 577 31.36 2.21 3.33
CA LEU A 577 31.16 2.54 1.91
C LEU A 577 30.67 3.98 1.73
N ASP A 578 29.74 4.41 2.59
CA ASP A 578 29.21 5.77 2.60
C ASP A 578 30.31 6.76 3.03
N GLU A 579 31.05 6.41 4.09
CA GLU A 579 32.12 7.25 4.66
C GLU A 579 33.32 7.42 3.71
N ALA A 580 33.70 6.37 2.98
CA ALA A 580 34.74 6.44 1.95
C ALA A 580 34.35 7.40 0.82
N SER A 581 33.10 7.32 0.37
CA SER A 581 32.55 8.23 -0.66
C SER A 581 32.58 9.69 -0.21
N LEU A 582 32.07 9.94 1.00
CA LEU A 582 32.02 11.28 1.59
C LEU A 582 33.43 11.85 1.86
N SER A 583 34.40 11.01 2.22
CA SER A 583 35.81 11.41 2.41
C SER A 583 36.47 11.90 1.12
N LEU A 584 36.05 11.36 -0.03
CA LEU A 584 36.45 11.82 -1.36
C LEU A 584 35.67 13.06 -1.84
N LYS A 585 34.95 13.74 -0.94
CA LYS A 585 34.07 14.90 -1.23
C LYS A 585 32.94 14.59 -2.22
N ALA A 586 32.54 13.33 -2.37
CA ALA A 586 31.29 13.01 -3.04
C ALA A 586 30.10 13.47 -2.17
N GLY A 587 29.04 13.98 -2.78
CA GLY A 587 27.80 14.32 -2.06
C GLY A 587 26.90 13.09 -1.89
N SER A 588 25.97 13.12 -0.92
CA SER A 588 25.09 11.97 -0.64
C SER A 588 24.31 11.48 -1.86
N LEU A 589 23.87 12.37 -2.77
CA LEU A 589 23.22 11.96 -4.03
C LEU A 589 24.13 11.08 -4.89
N LYS A 590 25.42 11.41 -4.99
CA LYS A 590 26.40 10.61 -5.74
C LYS A 590 26.64 9.28 -5.04
N THR A 591 26.79 9.28 -3.71
CA THR A 591 26.92 8.06 -2.92
C THR A 591 25.72 7.13 -3.13
N ILE A 592 24.50 7.68 -3.12
CA ILE A 592 23.30 6.90 -3.36
C ILE A 592 23.26 6.35 -4.78
N LEU A 593 23.43 7.19 -5.81
CA LEU A 593 23.30 6.77 -7.20
C LEU A 593 24.38 5.80 -7.67
N PHE A 594 25.63 5.99 -7.23
CA PHE A 594 26.78 5.26 -7.78
C PHE A 594 27.27 4.12 -6.88
N ILE A 595 26.92 4.11 -5.58
CA ILE A 595 27.38 3.08 -4.64
C ILE A 595 26.19 2.31 -4.10
N VAL A 596 25.27 2.99 -3.40
CA VAL A 596 24.18 2.33 -2.67
C VAL A 596 23.17 1.71 -3.63
N PHE A 597 22.67 2.46 -4.62
CA PHE A 597 21.65 2.00 -5.55
C PHE A 597 22.11 0.77 -6.36
N PRO A 598 23.32 0.73 -6.96
CA PRO A 598 23.82 -0.46 -7.64
C PRO A 598 23.92 -1.70 -6.73
N LEU A 599 24.35 -1.53 -5.49
CA LEU A 599 24.46 -2.62 -4.52
C LEU A 599 23.09 -3.11 -4.03
N LEU A 600 22.10 -2.21 -3.96
CA LEU A 600 20.73 -2.53 -3.55
C LEU A 600 19.81 -2.98 -4.70
N LYS A 601 20.28 -2.99 -5.96
CA LYS A 601 19.49 -3.39 -7.13
C LYS A 601 18.64 -4.64 -6.90
N PRO A 602 19.14 -5.76 -6.35
CA PRO A 602 18.32 -6.95 -6.14
C PRO A 602 17.16 -6.74 -5.15
N ALA A 603 17.40 -5.97 -4.09
CA ALA A 603 16.38 -5.65 -3.09
C ALA A 603 15.33 -4.68 -3.67
N LEU A 604 15.78 -3.66 -4.41
CA LEU A 604 14.91 -2.67 -5.04
C LEU A 604 14.07 -3.27 -6.17
N LEU A 605 14.62 -4.18 -6.97
CA LEU A 605 13.86 -4.91 -7.98
C LEU A 605 12.78 -5.77 -7.33
N SER A 606 13.11 -6.52 -6.27
CA SER A 606 12.11 -7.28 -5.51
C SER A 606 11.00 -6.38 -4.95
N ALA A 607 11.36 -5.19 -4.45
CA ALA A 607 10.40 -4.21 -3.94
C ALA A 607 9.49 -3.65 -5.05
N LEU A 608 10.08 -3.35 -6.21
CA LEU A 608 9.37 -2.85 -7.38
C LEU A 608 8.35 -3.88 -7.88
N VAL A 609 8.73 -5.14 -8.03
CA VAL A 609 7.80 -6.22 -8.42
C VAL A 609 6.66 -6.36 -7.42
N THR A 610 6.99 -6.40 -6.12
CA THR A 610 5.99 -6.53 -5.06
C THR A 610 5.03 -5.34 -5.04
N SER A 611 5.55 -4.12 -5.19
CA SER A 611 4.75 -2.90 -5.25
C SER A 611 3.89 -2.84 -6.51
N PHE A 612 4.39 -3.30 -7.65
CA PHE A 612 3.62 -3.38 -8.89
C PHE A 612 2.44 -4.35 -8.76
N VAL A 613 2.71 -5.55 -8.23
CA VAL A 613 1.66 -6.56 -8.00
C VAL A 613 0.60 -6.04 -7.04
N ARG A 614 1.00 -5.34 -5.97
CA ARG A 614 0.06 -4.79 -5.00
C ARG A 614 -0.74 -3.62 -5.55
N ALA A 615 -0.11 -2.74 -6.33
CA ALA A 615 -0.80 -1.63 -7.00
C ALA A 615 -1.87 -2.15 -7.98
N MET A 616 -1.55 -3.15 -8.81
CA MET A 616 -2.48 -3.76 -9.77
C MET A 616 -3.69 -4.44 -9.10
N THR A 617 -3.49 -5.07 -7.95
CA THR A 617 -4.53 -5.85 -7.23
C THR A 617 -5.34 -5.01 -6.25
N THR A 618 -5.04 -3.72 -6.15
CA THR A 618 -5.70 -2.82 -5.22
C THR A 618 -7.13 -2.49 -5.64
N VAL A 619 -8.07 -2.57 -4.70
CA VAL A 619 -9.47 -2.16 -4.92
C VAL A 619 -9.97 -1.18 -3.85
N SER A 620 -9.76 -1.49 -2.57
CA SER A 620 -10.50 -0.88 -1.46
C SER A 620 -10.44 0.65 -1.38
N ALA A 621 -9.29 1.27 -1.67
CA ALA A 621 -9.18 2.74 -1.70
C ALA A 621 -9.58 3.32 -3.06
N ILE A 622 -9.31 2.57 -4.13
CA ILE A 622 -9.41 3.06 -5.51
C ILE A 622 -10.86 3.14 -5.96
N ILE A 623 -11.74 2.23 -5.48
CA ILE A 623 -13.16 2.25 -5.83
C ILE A 623 -13.85 3.58 -5.52
N PHE A 624 -13.36 4.30 -4.50
CA PHE A 624 -13.84 5.64 -4.13
C PHE A 624 -13.29 6.76 -5.03
N LEU A 625 -12.15 6.52 -5.69
CA LEU A 625 -11.40 7.54 -6.42
C LEU A 625 -11.58 7.48 -7.94
N VAL A 626 -12.11 6.38 -8.46
CA VAL A 626 -12.29 6.16 -9.90
C VAL A 626 -13.49 6.92 -10.44
N THR A 627 -13.32 7.45 -11.65
CA THR A 627 -14.37 8.06 -12.47
C THR A 627 -14.53 7.27 -13.77
N ALA A 628 -15.40 7.74 -14.67
CA ALA A 628 -15.59 7.13 -15.99
C ALA A 628 -14.29 7.08 -16.82
N ASP A 629 -13.43 8.09 -16.70
CA ASP A 629 -12.20 8.23 -17.51
C ASP A 629 -10.98 7.58 -16.83
N THR A 630 -11.01 7.44 -15.52
CA THR A 630 -9.89 6.92 -14.71
C THR A 630 -10.13 5.50 -14.20
N ARG A 631 -11.07 4.78 -14.82
CA ARG A 631 -11.44 3.40 -14.44
C ARG A 631 -10.19 2.52 -14.39
N VAL A 632 -10.06 1.72 -13.34
CA VAL A 632 -9.08 0.64 -13.23
C VAL A 632 -9.77 -0.71 -13.38
N ALA A 633 -9.01 -1.73 -13.73
CA ALA A 633 -9.44 -3.10 -13.98
C ALA A 633 -10.23 -3.67 -12.80
N THR A 634 -9.72 -3.49 -11.58
CA THR A 634 -10.36 -4.05 -10.38
C THR A 634 -11.74 -3.45 -10.11
N ALA A 635 -11.88 -2.13 -10.25
CA ALA A 635 -13.17 -1.45 -10.16
C ALA A 635 -14.11 -1.83 -11.30
N TYR A 636 -13.59 -1.96 -12.53
CA TYR A 636 -14.38 -2.39 -13.68
C TYR A 636 -14.98 -3.78 -13.47
N ILE A 637 -14.17 -4.74 -13.02
CA ILE A 637 -14.65 -6.10 -12.74
C ILE A 637 -15.70 -6.07 -11.63
N LEU A 638 -15.48 -5.28 -10.59
CA LEU A 638 -16.42 -5.17 -9.47
C LEU A 638 -17.78 -4.62 -9.91
N ASN A 639 -17.80 -3.56 -10.72
CA ASN A 639 -19.04 -3.00 -11.25
C ASN A 639 -19.81 -4.02 -12.09
N ARG A 640 -19.11 -4.84 -12.89
CA ARG A 640 -19.74 -5.93 -13.67
C ARG A 640 -20.36 -7.00 -12.78
N VAL A 641 -19.78 -7.25 -11.60
CA VAL A 641 -20.36 -8.14 -10.60
C VAL A 641 -21.62 -7.53 -9.98
N GLU A 642 -21.61 -6.23 -9.68
CA GLU A 642 -22.79 -5.51 -9.19
C GLU A 642 -23.93 -5.48 -10.23
N ASP A 643 -23.59 -5.34 -11.51
CA ASP A 643 -24.53 -5.39 -12.64
C ASP A 643 -25.07 -6.82 -12.93
N GLY A 644 -24.55 -7.84 -12.23
CA GLY A 644 -24.92 -9.25 -12.45
C GLY A 644 -24.29 -9.90 -13.67
N GLU A 645 -23.36 -9.23 -14.35
CA GLU A 645 -22.61 -9.72 -15.51
C GLU A 645 -21.42 -10.61 -15.09
N TYR A 646 -21.70 -11.68 -14.34
CA TYR A 646 -20.68 -12.57 -13.79
C TYR A 646 -19.76 -13.18 -14.86
N GLY A 647 -20.29 -13.57 -16.03
CA GLY A 647 -19.50 -14.13 -17.13
C GLY A 647 -18.39 -13.18 -17.62
N VAL A 648 -18.73 -11.90 -17.79
CA VAL A 648 -17.77 -10.84 -18.16
C VAL A 648 -16.76 -10.61 -17.03
N ALA A 649 -17.22 -10.56 -15.79
CA ALA A 649 -16.34 -10.36 -14.62
C ALA A 649 -15.31 -11.49 -14.46
N ILE A 650 -15.74 -12.75 -14.64
CA ILE A 650 -14.87 -13.94 -14.57
C ILE A 650 -13.88 -13.95 -15.73
N ALA A 651 -14.34 -13.63 -16.94
CA ALA A 651 -13.48 -13.55 -18.12
C ALA A 651 -12.38 -12.50 -17.93
N TYR A 652 -12.73 -11.30 -17.47
CA TYR A 652 -11.74 -10.27 -17.15
C TYR A 652 -10.81 -10.74 -16.01
N GLY A 653 -11.35 -11.34 -14.94
CA GLY A 653 -10.56 -11.92 -13.86
C GLY A 653 -9.50 -12.91 -14.35
N SER A 654 -9.86 -13.79 -15.30
CA SER A 654 -8.93 -14.73 -15.94
C SER A 654 -7.81 -14.01 -16.72
N VAL A 655 -8.15 -12.96 -17.48
CA VAL A 655 -7.19 -12.16 -18.25
C VAL A 655 -6.22 -11.46 -17.31
N LEU A 656 -6.73 -10.88 -16.22
CA LEU A 656 -5.89 -10.21 -15.25
C LEU A 656 -4.91 -11.18 -14.60
N ILE A 657 -5.33 -12.40 -14.24
CA ILE A 657 -4.42 -13.43 -13.72
C ILE A 657 -3.30 -13.74 -14.73
N VAL A 658 -3.65 -13.91 -16.02
CA VAL A 658 -2.66 -14.20 -17.08
C VAL A 658 -1.69 -13.04 -17.26
N VAL A 659 -2.18 -11.81 -17.34
CA VAL A 659 -1.36 -10.60 -17.49
C VAL A 659 -0.43 -10.44 -16.29
N MET A 660 -0.93 -10.65 -15.08
CA MET A 660 -0.14 -10.57 -13.84
C MET A 660 0.94 -11.64 -13.79
N MET A 661 0.61 -12.89 -14.15
CA MET A 661 1.58 -13.97 -14.22
C MET A 661 2.67 -13.68 -15.26
N ALA A 662 2.29 -13.20 -16.44
CA ALA A 662 3.23 -12.83 -17.50
C ALA A 662 4.19 -11.73 -17.03
N ILE A 663 3.69 -10.71 -16.34
CA ILE A 663 4.51 -9.62 -15.81
C ILE A 663 5.45 -10.10 -14.71
N ILE A 664 4.98 -10.94 -13.78
CA ILE A 664 5.83 -11.52 -12.74
C ILE A 664 6.95 -12.36 -13.35
N LEU A 665 6.62 -13.22 -14.33
CA LEU A 665 7.62 -14.04 -15.02
C LEU A 665 8.62 -13.18 -15.80
N LEU A 666 8.16 -12.08 -16.43
CA LEU A 666 9.02 -11.11 -17.09
C LEU A 666 10.00 -10.48 -16.09
N PHE A 667 9.52 -10.05 -14.93
CA PHE A 667 10.37 -9.49 -13.89
C PHE A 667 11.33 -10.51 -13.30
N ASP A 668 10.88 -11.73 -13.03
CA ASP A 668 11.73 -12.81 -12.55
C ASP A 668 12.82 -13.18 -13.58
N TRP A 669 12.51 -13.10 -14.87
CA TRP A 669 13.49 -13.27 -15.95
C TRP A 669 14.54 -12.15 -15.93
N ILE A 670 14.11 -10.88 -15.85
CA ILE A 670 15.01 -9.71 -15.75
C ILE A 670 15.88 -9.79 -14.47
N VAL A 671 15.33 -10.26 -13.36
CA VAL A 671 16.03 -10.38 -12.07
C VAL A 671 16.92 -11.63 -12.03
N GLY A 672 16.52 -12.73 -12.67
CA GLY A 672 17.21 -14.03 -12.64
C GLY A 672 18.69 -13.94 -13.02
N ASP A 673 19.02 -13.07 -13.98
CA ASP A 673 20.41 -12.82 -14.39
C ASP A 673 21.29 -12.23 -13.27
N THR A 674 20.70 -11.50 -12.31
CA THR A 674 21.44 -10.98 -11.14
C THR A 674 21.75 -12.06 -10.10
N ARG A 675 20.92 -13.10 -9.97
CA ARG A 675 21.17 -14.23 -9.06
C ARG A 675 22.13 -15.27 -9.66
N ILE A 676 22.06 -15.50 -10.97
CA ILE A 676 22.93 -16.44 -11.70
C ILE A 676 24.39 -15.94 -11.75
N SER A 677 24.61 -14.63 -11.80
CA SER A 677 25.96 -14.03 -11.74
C SER A 677 26.73 -14.43 -10.46
N ARG A 678 26.08 -14.47 -9.29
CA ARG A 678 26.70 -14.96 -8.03
C ARG A 678 27.01 -16.47 -8.06
N SER A 679 26.22 -17.27 -8.78
CA SER A 679 26.47 -18.70 -8.93
C SER A 679 27.58 -19.03 -9.92
N LYS A 680 27.78 -18.21 -10.97
CA LYS A 680 28.89 -18.38 -11.93
C LYS A 680 30.22 -17.93 -11.33
N ALA A 681 30.26 -16.83 -10.57
CA ALA A 681 31.46 -16.40 -9.85
C ALA A 681 31.96 -17.46 -8.84
N LYS A 682 31.05 -18.20 -8.21
CA LYS A 682 31.36 -19.29 -7.27
C LYS A 682 31.77 -20.61 -7.94
N LYS A 683 31.60 -20.74 -9.26
CA LYS A 683 32.07 -21.89 -10.06
C LYS A 683 33.40 -21.61 -10.78
N MET A 684 33.88 -20.36 -10.73
CA MET A 684 35.15 -19.93 -11.35
C MET A 684 36.25 -19.64 -10.30
N GLN A 685 35.96 -19.84 -9.01
CA GLN A 685 36.94 -20.04 -7.93
C GLN A 685 36.89 -21.50 -7.54
#